data_AF-A0A9X3IXE2-F1
#
_entry.id   AF-A0A9X3IXE2-F1
#
_cell.length_a   1.000
_cell.length_b   1.000
_cell.length_c   1.000
_cell.angle_alpha   90.00
_cell.angle_beta   90.00
_cell.angle_gamma   90.00
#
_symmetry.space_group_name_H-M   'P 1'
#
loop_
_entity.id
_entity.type
_entity.pdbx_description
1 polymer ?
#
loop_
_entity_poly.entity_id
_entity_poly.type
_entity_poly.pdbx_seq_one_letter_code
_entity_poly.pdbx_strand_id
1 'polypeptide(L)'
;MLFPLFWQFGDVKAGVTSSVFVPLVYARKSPQETRVYTLLGGGRSGKNGRWGFGITPLLTFVRNEPGGKSFQVVTPLFGHSHDPSAYGGKGERTVSAAVLGYYRRRGERWDAGFAPLAFVGRDGTRSYQTITPLFWHRRDTDPQHPSDLWVLGPAYAKKVKSGGHGGLAPLVFAGRDDKFRYGIVPPLLFGHVHDVEAQRSRTVSLVFARDKGPDHRTLGVLNLFWDVKRPAGERHTALFPLFYRRHAEGKTLTLTPLGGAYRTPEQRTWSAAALLYGFRGYKDPTRRGFGLIPLVFYDRRKVEGGVASNLVVAPLFARHRAPSEDLDMWSPLVWRTATRGEKPRKNLAVIPFYFRQRQPDGIDVDAGLVLPFFYSRDKVRRTHTLIAGPAFHRLTRTSLNAGVVPVYWWHDSVEKRRLISLPLIFHQADKNKLEHTTIAVPLWFDRRRANGRRSWVAFPFVVGVKGQFNFTRFSLTPPIFFDIFRLNKNYRFTGVVPFAFRYQKCGFREEDDDRCRYTLWGSWPLFLYGKDGKGRTSHGALMLYYFDKDPGGRRFLTLLGGANVRPGERLTWYALNFGHTTTRQFKTTVFFPLFFRKAYRTKDRSTTVVLPPLFVGARREDYRWFQAGLMVWNFRRPHKVTTVVAPPLFYTAHSYAERRMTWLLPLFLRDNNWAKDTNHQRLPGPAVPAPARPGQRLGPVPAGLAHRARRELGHLRRLHVVGHPPQGPHHAGRPGAVGPPPRPRPRHPGRRPRPRLVVARRAADPRRPGREHRHQEGPPLARPVRHPRRRQRRRPALLLAVRRPDPPAPQGRVGAPPQAPQGRSARRPQGPARRGSGRPCRAGREEALSGASAERACA
;
A
#
# COMPACT_ATOMS: atom_id res chain seq x y z
N MET A 1 19.30 91.81 -47.15
CA MET A 1 19.97 90.83 -46.27
C MET A 1 20.63 89.79 -47.15
N LEU A 2 21.93 89.51 -46.96
CA LEU A 2 22.69 88.50 -47.71
C LEU A 2 23.18 87.42 -46.75
N PHE A 3 22.86 86.16 -47.03
CA PHE A 3 23.36 85.01 -46.27
C PHE A 3 24.84 84.76 -46.63
N PRO A 4 25.77 84.64 -45.66
CA PRO A 4 27.18 84.40 -45.97
C PRO A 4 27.41 82.95 -46.42
N LEU A 5 27.85 82.76 -47.66
CA LEU A 5 28.23 81.46 -48.25
C LEU A 5 29.58 80.90 -47.74
N PHE A 6 30.30 81.67 -46.92
CA PHE A 6 31.61 81.35 -46.39
C PHE A 6 31.60 81.39 -44.85
N TRP A 7 31.99 80.29 -44.23
CA TRP A 7 32.20 80.21 -42.78
C TRP A 7 33.65 79.85 -42.47
N GLN A 8 34.24 80.51 -41.48
CA GLN A 8 35.59 80.21 -41.00
C GLN A 8 35.58 80.04 -39.49
N PHE A 9 35.86 78.81 -39.05
CA PHE A 9 35.90 78.42 -37.64
C PHE A 9 37.36 78.33 -37.18
N GLY A 10 37.77 79.22 -36.28
CA GLY A 10 39.10 79.20 -35.66
C GLY A 10 39.05 78.64 -34.23
N ASP A 11 39.71 77.53 -33.99
CA ASP A 11 40.04 77.06 -32.63
C ASP A 11 41.45 77.53 -32.27
N VAL A 12 41.50 78.56 -31.42
CA VAL A 12 42.74 79.21 -30.99
C VAL A 12 43.57 78.28 -30.08
N LYS A 13 42.94 77.41 -29.27
CA LYS A 13 43.66 76.46 -28.41
C LYS A 13 44.32 75.34 -29.21
N ALA A 14 43.65 74.86 -30.25
CA ALA A 14 44.20 73.81 -31.12
C ALA A 14 45.09 74.34 -32.26
N GLY A 15 45.09 75.65 -32.51
CA GLY A 15 45.74 76.26 -33.68
C GLY A 15 45.12 75.82 -35.01
N VAL A 16 43.83 75.47 -34.99
CA VAL A 16 43.10 74.89 -36.13
C VAL A 16 42.18 75.92 -36.75
N THR A 17 42.25 76.09 -38.08
CA THR A 17 41.34 76.92 -38.86
C THR A 17 40.57 76.03 -39.83
N SER A 18 39.24 76.01 -39.76
CA SER A 18 38.39 75.27 -40.69
C SER A 18 37.52 76.24 -41.48
N SER A 19 37.81 76.40 -42.76
CA SER A 19 37.05 77.23 -43.71
C SER A 19 36.12 76.35 -44.54
N VAL A 20 34.85 76.75 -44.63
CA VAL A 20 33.79 76.02 -45.36
C VAL A 20 33.15 77.00 -46.34
N PHE A 21 33.21 76.65 -47.62
CA PHE A 21 32.48 77.33 -48.69
C PHE A 21 31.43 76.36 -49.21
N VAL A 22 30.20 76.49 -48.73
CA VAL A 22 29.14 75.49 -48.97
C VAL A 22 28.54 75.67 -50.37
N PRO A 23 28.35 74.59 -51.16
CA PRO A 23 28.64 73.18 -50.89
C PRO A 23 30.01 72.68 -51.44
N LEU A 24 30.83 73.56 -52.00
CA LEU A 24 31.93 73.17 -52.90
C LEU A 24 33.26 72.79 -52.22
N VAL A 25 33.62 73.44 -51.10
CA VAL A 25 34.97 73.31 -50.50
C VAL A 25 34.94 73.27 -48.97
N TYR A 26 35.62 72.29 -48.39
CA TYR A 26 35.98 72.23 -46.97
C TYR A 26 37.50 72.20 -46.80
N ALA A 27 38.09 73.27 -46.28
CA ALA A 27 39.51 73.39 -46.00
C ALA A 27 39.77 73.44 -44.49
N ARG A 28 40.66 72.59 -43.97
CA ARG A 28 41.08 72.58 -42.56
C ARG A 28 42.59 72.67 -42.45
N LYS A 29 43.08 73.81 -41.97
CA LYS A 29 44.47 74.05 -41.61
C LYS A 29 44.67 73.73 -40.12
N SER A 30 45.79 73.09 -39.77
CA SER A 30 46.21 72.82 -38.40
C SER A 30 47.73 72.95 -38.29
N PRO A 31 48.33 73.01 -37.09
CA PRO A 31 49.78 73.20 -36.94
C PRO A 31 50.62 72.01 -37.45
N GLN A 32 49.97 70.88 -37.74
CA GLN A 32 50.57 69.64 -38.25
C GLN A 32 50.18 69.31 -39.70
N GLU A 33 48.98 69.68 -40.14
CA GLU A 33 48.40 69.26 -41.42
C GLU A 33 47.37 70.28 -41.96
N THR A 34 47.48 70.61 -43.24
CA THR A 34 46.46 71.31 -44.04
C THR A 34 45.73 70.27 -44.88
N ARG A 35 44.41 70.28 -44.85
CA ARG A 35 43.53 69.42 -45.65
C ARG A 35 42.57 70.27 -46.45
N VAL A 36 42.27 69.88 -47.69
CA VAL A 36 41.27 70.53 -48.55
C VAL A 36 40.47 69.42 -49.21
N TYR A 37 39.15 69.49 -49.11
CA TYR A 37 38.22 68.55 -49.73
C TYR A 37 37.22 69.32 -50.57
N THR A 38 36.93 68.80 -51.76
CA THR A 38 35.93 69.29 -52.70
C THR A 38 35.06 68.11 -53.16
N LEU A 39 33.98 68.40 -53.89
CA LEU A 39 33.12 67.35 -54.46
C LEU A 39 33.88 66.40 -55.42
N LEU A 40 34.95 66.86 -56.06
CA LEU A 40 35.74 66.07 -57.02
C LEU A 40 36.94 65.35 -56.39
N GLY A 41 37.28 65.62 -55.12
CA GLY A 41 38.44 65.01 -54.48
C GLY A 41 38.99 65.82 -53.32
N GLY A 42 40.04 65.31 -52.67
CA GLY A 42 40.66 65.99 -51.53
C GLY A 42 42.16 65.76 -51.42
N GLY A 43 42.87 66.82 -51.04
CA GLY A 43 44.30 66.85 -50.78
C GLY A 43 44.61 67.09 -49.30
N ARG A 44 45.78 66.62 -48.87
CA ARG A 44 46.37 66.92 -47.56
C ARG A 44 47.88 67.08 -47.67
N SER A 45 48.40 68.06 -46.93
CA SER A 45 49.83 68.37 -46.83
C SER A 45 50.14 68.66 -45.36
N GLY A 46 51.07 67.92 -44.79
CA GLY A 46 51.49 68.04 -43.40
C GLY A 46 52.99 68.22 -43.25
N LYS A 47 53.41 68.53 -42.03
CA LYS A 47 54.84 68.70 -41.70
C LYS A 47 55.64 67.43 -42.02
N ASN A 48 56.93 67.63 -42.26
CA ASN A 48 57.92 66.60 -42.60
C ASN A 48 57.62 65.85 -43.91
N GLY A 49 57.17 66.58 -44.95
CA GLY A 49 56.99 66.03 -46.30
C GLY A 49 55.81 65.07 -46.46
N ARG A 50 54.95 64.93 -45.45
CA ARG A 50 53.76 64.08 -45.51
C ARG A 50 52.72 64.72 -46.44
N TRP A 51 52.37 64.05 -47.53
CA TRP A 51 51.29 64.52 -48.39
C TRP A 51 50.43 63.37 -48.92
N GLY A 52 49.26 63.72 -49.42
CA GLY A 52 48.45 62.83 -50.24
C GLY A 52 47.28 63.54 -50.88
N PHE A 53 46.81 63.05 -52.01
CA PHE A 53 45.56 63.52 -52.62
C PHE A 53 44.80 62.34 -53.22
N GLY A 54 43.50 62.52 -53.41
CA GLY A 54 42.69 61.61 -54.20
C GLY A 54 41.51 62.27 -54.88
N ILE A 55 41.02 61.62 -55.94
CA ILE A 55 39.97 62.12 -56.85
C ILE A 55 38.81 61.11 -56.87
N THR A 56 37.58 61.62 -56.81
CA THR A 56 36.31 60.85 -56.83
C THR A 56 35.58 61.19 -58.13
N PRO A 57 34.97 60.24 -58.86
CA PRO A 57 34.67 58.85 -58.48
C PRO A 57 35.76 57.81 -58.79
N LEU A 58 36.83 58.17 -59.51
CA LEU A 58 37.83 57.21 -60.02
C LEU A 58 38.72 56.55 -58.93
N LEU A 59 38.56 56.89 -57.65
CA LEU A 59 39.31 56.31 -56.51
C LEU A 59 40.83 56.22 -56.77
N THR A 60 41.38 57.26 -57.40
CA THR A 60 42.82 57.46 -57.51
C THR A 60 43.30 58.11 -56.23
N PHE A 61 44.30 57.53 -55.55
CA PHE A 61 44.82 58.05 -54.29
C PHE A 61 46.34 57.85 -54.19
N VAL A 62 47.05 58.92 -53.86
CA VAL A 62 48.49 58.89 -53.57
C VAL A 62 48.72 59.38 -52.14
N ARG A 63 49.61 58.71 -51.40
CA ARG A 63 50.02 59.04 -50.04
C ARG A 63 51.50 58.75 -49.84
N ASN A 64 52.20 59.71 -49.26
CA ASN A 64 53.57 59.56 -48.77
C ASN A 64 53.61 59.87 -47.27
N GLU A 65 54.33 59.06 -46.49
CA GLU A 65 54.47 59.23 -45.03
C GLU A 65 55.94 59.36 -44.59
N PRO A 66 56.21 60.10 -43.50
CA PRO A 66 57.55 60.15 -42.90
C PRO A 66 57.99 58.72 -42.52
N GLY A 67 59.17 58.31 -42.99
CA GLY A 67 59.65 56.92 -42.89
C GLY A 67 59.58 56.12 -44.21
N GLY A 68 59.31 56.78 -45.35
CA GLY A 68 59.43 56.18 -46.69
C GLY A 68 58.26 55.29 -47.10
N LYS A 69 57.19 55.23 -46.28
CA LYS A 69 55.98 54.48 -46.64
C LYS A 69 55.22 55.25 -47.72
N SER A 70 55.09 54.62 -48.88
CA SER A 70 54.36 55.18 -50.02
C SER A 70 53.26 54.24 -50.49
N PHE A 71 52.13 54.83 -50.88
CA PHE A 71 50.98 54.13 -51.41
C PHE A 71 50.41 54.94 -52.57
N GLN A 72 50.30 54.31 -53.73
CA GLN A 72 49.79 54.91 -54.96
C GLN A 72 48.79 53.94 -55.57
N VAL A 73 47.57 54.39 -55.83
CA VAL A 73 46.56 53.62 -56.54
C VAL A 73 45.98 54.51 -57.64
N VAL A 74 45.98 54.00 -58.87
CA VAL A 74 45.33 54.57 -60.05
C VAL A 74 44.34 53.50 -60.51
N THR A 75 43.12 53.54 -60.01
CA THR A 75 42.12 52.48 -60.25
C THR A 75 41.63 52.54 -61.70
N PRO A 76 41.49 51.40 -62.42
CA PRO A 76 41.84 50.02 -62.05
C PRO A 76 43.26 49.59 -62.50
N LEU A 77 44.03 50.48 -63.11
CA LEU A 77 45.23 50.15 -63.89
C LEU A 77 46.49 49.88 -63.06
N PHE A 78 46.65 50.46 -61.88
CA PHE A 78 47.91 50.38 -61.13
C PHE A 78 47.72 50.52 -59.62
N GLY A 79 48.49 49.74 -58.88
CA GLY A 79 48.66 49.88 -57.43
C GLY A 79 50.09 49.62 -57.02
N HIS A 80 50.71 50.54 -56.28
CA HIS A 80 52.05 50.41 -55.72
C HIS A 80 52.00 50.73 -54.22
N SER A 81 52.53 49.81 -53.43
CA SER A 81 52.70 49.97 -51.99
C SER A 81 54.13 49.61 -51.62
N HIS A 82 54.79 50.49 -50.89
CA HIS A 82 56.13 50.26 -50.37
C HIS A 82 56.20 50.67 -48.90
N ASP A 83 56.68 49.76 -48.06
CA ASP A 83 56.91 49.97 -46.64
C ASP A 83 58.31 49.47 -46.27
N PRO A 84 59.33 50.34 -46.24
CA PRO A 84 60.70 49.91 -45.96
C PRO A 84 60.92 49.46 -44.50
N SER A 85 60.03 49.79 -43.55
CA SER A 85 60.19 49.36 -42.15
C SER A 85 59.60 47.98 -41.83
N ALA A 86 58.86 47.38 -42.76
CA ALA A 86 58.28 46.05 -42.60
C ALA A 86 59.33 44.92 -42.57
N TYR A 87 58.94 43.75 -42.02
CA TYR A 87 59.76 42.53 -41.92
C TYR A 87 61.18 42.73 -41.36
N GLY A 88 61.29 43.48 -40.25
CA GLY A 88 62.56 43.72 -39.57
C GLY A 88 63.54 44.58 -40.38
N GLY A 89 63.03 45.57 -41.11
CA GLY A 89 63.84 46.46 -41.96
C GLY A 89 64.23 45.88 -43.33
N LYS A 90 63.83 44.63 -43.65
CA LYS A 90 64.01 44.05 -45.00
C LYS A 90 62.98 44.56 -46.03
N GLY A 91 61.95 45.26 -45.57
CA GLY A 91 60.97 45.97 -46.39
C GLY A 91 59.85 45.10 -46.99
N GLU A 92 58.73 45.75 -47.26
CA GLU A 92 57.66 45.26 -48.13
C GLU A 92 57.59 46.11 -49.41
N ARG A 93 57.41 45.45 -50.55
CA ARG A 93 57.03 46.11 -51.80
C ARG A 93 55.99 45.26 -52.50
N THR A 94 54.83 45.84 -52.80
CA THR A 94 53.77 45.25 -53.60
C THR A 94 53.50 46.15 -54.79
N VAL A 95 53.55 45.59 -55.99
CA VAL A 95 53.20 46.25 -57.25
C VAL A 95 52.10 45.42 -57.89
N SER A 96 51.06 46.08 -58.39
CA SER A 96 49.94 45.46 -59.09
C SER A 96 49.62 46.29 -60.34
N ALA A 97 49.33 45.60 -61.45
CA ALA A 97 49.05 46.19 -62.75
C ALA A 97 47.79 45.55 -63.35
N ALA A 98 46.84 46.40 -63.74
CA ALA A 98 45.57 46.07 -64.40
C ALA A 98 44.78 44.92 -63.75
N VAL A 99 44.79 44.83 -62.41
CA VAL A 99 44.17 43.75 -61.58
C VAL A 99 44.78 42.34 -61.76
N LEU A 100 45.32 42.01 -62.94
CA LEU A 100 45.82 40.68 -63.29
C LEU A 100 47.28 40.45 -62.87
N GLY A 101 48.16 41.42 -63.11
CA GLY A 101 49.59 41.30 -62.80
C GLY A 101 49.90 41.73 -61.37
N TYR A 102 50.70 40.97 -60.63
CA TYR A 102 51.25 41.38 -59.35
C TYR A 102 52.70 40.92 -59.14
N TYR A 103 53.45 41.73 -58.39
CA TYR A 103 54.78 41.41 -57.85
C TYR A 103 54.82 41.82 -56.39
N ARG A 104 55.13 40.89 -55.50
CA ARG A 104 55.22 41.12 -54.06
C ARG A 104 56.55 40.60 -53.51
N ARG A 105 57.24 41.45 -52.77
CA ARG A 105 58.46 41.11 -52.01
C ARG A 105 58.26 41.46 -50.55
N ARG A 106 58.54 40.49 -49.68
CA ARG A 106 58.41 40.56 -48.22
C ARG A 106 59.69 40.02 -47.60
N GLY A 107 60.66 40.93 -47.41
CA GLY A 107 62.03 40.57 -47.06
C GLY A 107 62.70 39.65 -48.11
N GLU A 108 63.08 38.45 -47.69
CA GLU A 108 63.68 37.41 -48.56
C GLU A 108 62.66 36.64 -49.39
N ARG A 109 61.40 36.59 -48.94
CA ARG A 109 60.32 35.98 -49.71
C ARG A 109 59.92 36.90 -50.85
N TRP A 110 59.75 36.32 -52.04
CA TRP A 110 59.11 37.01 -53.16
C TRP A 110 58.12 36.09 -53.86
N ASP A 111 57.03 36.69 -54.32
CA ASP A 111 55.98 36.04 -55.08
C ASP A 111 55.48 36.98 -56.19
N ALA A 112 55.47 36.51 -57.42
CA ALA A 112 55.03 37.24 -58.61
C ALA A 112 54.03 36.39 -59.39
N GLY A 113 53.06 37.02 -60.04
CA GLY A 113 52.08 36.30 -60.83
C GLY A 113 51.27 37.15 -61.77
N PHE A 114 50.65 36.48 -62.74
CA PHE A 114 49.62 36.99 -63.61
C PHE A 114 48.38 36.14 -63.35
N ALA A 115 47.50 36.62 -62.48
CA ALA A 115 46.31 35.88 -62.05
C ALA A 115 45.30 35.77 -63.21
N PRO A 116 44.65 34.61 -63.41
CA PRO A 116 44.80 33.35 -62.67
C PRO A 116 45.85 32.38 -63.25
N LEU A 117 46.57 32.77 -64.31
CA LEU A 117 47.34 31.86 -65.17
C LEU A 117 48.73 31.46 -64.64
N ALA A 118 49.50 32.39 -64.08
CA ALA A 118 50.90 32.13 -63.74
C ALA A 118 51.26 32.66 -62.35
N PHE A 119 51.98 31.87 -61.56
CA PHE A 119 52.50 32.24 -60.25
C PHE A 119 53.88 31.63 -60.06
N VAL A 120 54.84 32.43 -59.61
CA VAL A 120 56.19 31.98 -59.26
C VAL A 120 56.62 32.64 -57.97
N GLY A 121 57.31 31.91 -57.10
CA GLY A 121 57.83 32.48 -55.87
C GLY A 121 58.86 31.61 -55.17
N ARG A 122 59.56 32.25 -54.24
CA ARG A 122 60.57 31.62 -53.40
C ARG A 122 60.41 32.06 -51.94
N ASP A 123 60.52 31.10 -51.04
CA ASP A 123 60.41 31.26 -49.59
C ASP A 123 61.50 30.40 -48.93
N GLY A 124 62.70 30.98 -48.74
CA GLY A 124 63.89 30.28 -48.25
C GLY A 124 64.37 29.13 -49.16
N THR A 125 64.34 27.89 -48.62
CA THR A 125 64.69 26.64 -49.32
C THR A 125 63.63 26.18 -50.32
N ARG A 126 62.43 26.75 -50.25
CA ARG A 126 61.27 26.39 -51.06
C ARG A 126 61.12 27.32 -52.26
N SER A 127 60.91 26.72 -53.42
CA SER A 127 60.49 27.43 -54.63
C SER A 127 59.27 26.76 -55.23
N TYR A 128 58.41 27.56 -55.86
CA TYR A 128 57.27 27.07 -56.61
C TYR A 128 57.12 27.86 -57.92
N GLN A 129 56.69 27.13 -58.95
CA GLN A 129 56.36 27.63 -60.28
C GLN A 129 55.04 26.96 -60.67
N THR A 130 54.04 27.76 -61.01
CA THR A 130 52.66 27.31 -61.22
C THR A 130 52.14 28.02 -62.45
N ILE A 131 51.98 27.30 -63.57
CA ILE A 131 51.25 27.75 -64.74
C ILE A 131 49.96 26.94 -64.75
N THR A 132 48.84 27.58 -64.39
CA THR A 132 47.55 26.91 -64.23
C THR A 132 46.91 26.63 -65.60
N PRO A 133 46.15 25.53 -65.76
CA PRO A 133 46.08 24.36 -64.87
C PRO A 133 47.20 23.32 -65.13
N LEU A 134 48.07 23.54 -66.12
CA LEU A 134 48.84 22.47 -66.77
C LEU A 134 50.23 22.18 -66.19
N PHE A 135 50.86 23.06 -65.43
CA PHE A 135 52.25 22.84 -64.97
C PHE A 135 52.49 23.37 -63.56
N TRP A 136 52.75 22.50 -62.59
CA TRP A 136 53.22 22.88 -61.26
C TRP A 136 54.55 22.21 -60.95
N HIS A 137 55.57 23.00 -60.64
CA HIS A 137 56.87 22.54 -60.15
C HIS A 137 57.10 23.15 -58.75
N ARG A 138 57.30 22.29 -57.75
CA ARG A 138 57.56 22.68 -56.36
C ARG A 138 58.75 21.92 -55.82
N ARG A 139 59.78 22.66 -55.42
CA ARG A 139 61.04 22.13 -54.93
C ARG A 139 61.33 22.66 -53.53
N ASP A 140 61.62 21.75 -52.60
CA ASP A 140 62.14 22.04 -51.27
C ASP A 140 63.54 21.43 -51.13
N THR A 141 64.50 22.31 -50.82
CA THR A 141 65.94 21.96 -50.77
C THR A 141 66.42 21.77 -49.32
N ASP A 142 65.50 21.56 -48.36
CA ASP A 142 65.81 21.19 -46.97
C ASP A 142 66.62 19.87 -46.91
N PRO A 143 67.83 19.84 -46.30
CA PRO A 143 68.63 18.62 -46.16
C PRO A 143 67.97 17.47 -45.39
N GLN A 144 67.05 17.75 -44.46
CA GLN A 144 66.35 16.70 -43.70
C GLN A 144 65.23 16.07 -44.52
N HIS A 145 64.47 16.88 -45.25
CA HIS A 145 63.26 16.47 -45.99
C HIS A 145 63.27 16.98 -47.44
N PRO A 146 64.30 16.64 -48.25
CA PRO A 146 64.38 17.09 -49.63
C PRO A 146 63.19 16.53 -50.42
N SER A 147 62.49 17.40 -51.15
CA SER A 147 61.39 16.98 -51.99
C SER A 147 61.32 17.80 -53.27
N ASP A 148 61.12 17.11 -54.38
CA ASP A 148 60.97 17.71 -55.70
C ASP A 148 59.70 17.14 -56.35
N LEU A 149 58.74 18.01 -56.65
CA LEU A 149 57.43 17.68 -57.20
C LEU A 149 57.25 18.36 -58.54
N TRP A 150 57.04 17.55 -59.57
CA TRP A 150 56.65 17.95 -60.91
C TRP A 150 55.22 17.48 -61.17
N VAL A 151 54.40 18.36 -61.75
CA VAL A 151 53.05 18.09 -62.24
C VAL A 151 52.96 18.68 -63.64
N LEU A 152 52.62 17.84 -64.63
CA LEU A 152 52.42 18.22 -66.03
C LEU A 152 51.09 17.62 -66.51
N GLY A 153 50.04 18.44 -66.48
CA GLY A 153 48.66 18.03 -66.69
C GLY A 153 48.25 16.93 -65.68
N PRO A 154 47.79 15.76 -66.14
CA PRO A 154 47.47 14.63 -65.26
C PRO A 154 48.72 13.92 -64.71
N ALA A 155 49.89 14.09 -65.33
CA ALA A 155 51.12 13.42 -64.88
C ALA A 155 51.70 14.12 -63.66
N TYR A 156 52.14 13.35 -62.66
CA TYR A 156 52.93 13.86 -61.56
C TYR A 156 54.09 12.93 -61.21
N ALA A 157 55.20 13.51 -60.76
CA ALA A 157 56.36 12.82 -60.23
C ALA A 157 56.88 13.57 -59.01
N LYS A 158 57.01 12.87 -57.87
CA LYS A 158 57.54 13.38 -56.62
C LYS A 158 58.71 12.54 -56.15
N LYS A 159 59.90 13.12 -56.10
CA LYS A 159 61.10 12.52 -55.50
C LYS A 159 61.18 12.88 -54.02
N VAL A 160 61.54 11.91 -53.18
CA VAL A 160 61.78 12.06 -51.73
C VAL A 160 63.05 11.30 -51.33
N LYS A 161 63.56 11.52 -50.12
CA LYS A 161 64.85 10.98 -49.68
C LYS A 161 65.00 9.45 -49.86
N SER A 162 63.99 8.66 -49.52
CA SER A 162 64.03 7.19 -49.56
C SER A 162 63.33 6.56 -50.77
N GLY A 163 62.89 7.36 -51.75
CA GLY A 163 62.24 6.83 -52.94
C GLY A 163 61.45 7.87 -53.74
N GLY A 164 60.28 7.47 -54.21
CA GLY A 164 59.51 8.32 -55.11
C GLY A 164 58.07 7.85 -55.29
N HIS A 165 57.25 8.80 -55.70
CA HIS A 165 55.84 8.61 -56.00
C HIS A 165 55.57 9.22 -57.37
N GLY A 166 54.75 8.58 -58.20
CA GLY A 166 54.43 9.12 -59.52
C GLY A 166 53.21 8.44 -60.11
N GLY A 167 52.64 9.07 -61.13
CA GLY A 167 51.42 8.57 -61.73
C GLY A 167 50.80 9.51 -62.75
N LEU A 168 49.67 9.04 -63.29
CA LEU A 168 48.77 9.79 -64.15
C LEU A 168 47.46 9.89 -63.39
N ALA A 169 47.20 11.00 -62.70
CA ALA A 169 45.98 11.18 -61.92
C ALA A 169 44.77 11.41 -62.86
N PRO A 170 43.62 10.73 -62.65
CA PRO A 170 43.29 9.76 -61.60
C PRO A 170 43.47 8.28 -62.01
N LEU A 171 44.15 7.99 -63.12
CA LEU A 171 44.25 6.66 -63.74
C LEU A 171 45.20 5.70 -63.02
N VAL A 172 46.39 6.15 -62.64
CA VAL A 172 47.46 5.31 -62.04
C VAL A 172 48.21 6.11 -60.99
N PHE A 173 48.42 5.52 -59.81
CA PHE A 173 49.25 6.05 -58.73
C PHE A 173 50.19 4.96 -58.24
N ALA A 174 51.51 5.16 -58.37
CA ALA A 174 52.52 4.27 -57.86
C ALA A 174 53.45 5.02 -56.88
N GLY A 175 54.00 4.29 -55.92
CA GLY A 175 54.99 4.87 -55.01
C GLY A 175 55.70 3.85 -54.15
N ARG A 176 56.90 4.22 -53.73
CA ARG A 176 57.75 3.45 -52.82
C ARG A 176 58.53 4.40 -51.92
N ASP A 177 58.40 4.19 -50.62
CA ASP A 177 59.21 4.76 -49.56
C ASP A 177 59.57 3.67 -48.53
N ASP A 178 60.09 4.06 -47.36
CA ASP A 178 60.48 3.13 -46.29
C ASP A 178 59.29 2.45 -45.58
N LYS A 179 58.10 3.07 -45.63
CA LYS A 179 56.90 2.60 -44.94
C LYS A 179 56.01 1.78 -45.87
N PHE A 180 55.78 2.30 -47.08
CA PHE A 180 54.81 1.74 -48.02
C PHE A 180 55.41 1.55 -49.42
N ARG A 181 55.00 0.44 -50.05
CA ARG A 181 55.10 0.25 -51.51
C ARG A 181 53.69 0.06 -52.03
N TYR A 182 53.26 0.87 -52.98
CA TYR A 182 51.90 0.80 -53.49
C TYR A 182 51.81 1.00 -55.01
N GLY A 183 50.79 0.39 -55.59
CA GLY A 183 50.38 0.57 -56.98
C GLY A 183 48.86 0.49 -57.06
N ILE A 184 48.23 1.59 -57.44
CA ILE A 184 46.77 1.78 -57.45
C ILE A 184 46.38 2.21 -58.86
N VAL A 185 45.40 1.51 -59.44
CA VAL A 185 44.83 1.80 -60.77
C VAL A 185 43.32 1.91 -60.58
N PRO A 186 42.79 3.09 -60.21
CA PRO A 186 41.36 3.26 -59.89
C PRO A 186 40.39 2.81 -61.00
N PRO A 187 40.65 3.02 -62.31
CA PRO A 187 39.78 2.50 -63.38
C PRO A 187 39.63 0.97 -63.40
N LEU A 188 40.64 0.23 -62.92
CA LEU A 188 40.61 -1.23 -62.81
C LEU A 188 40.16 -1.70 -61.41
N LEU A 189 39.76 -0.77 -60.53
CA LEU A 189 39.50 -0.99 -59.10
C LEU A 189 40.64 -1.76 -58.40
N PHE A 190 41.87 -1.60 -58.89
CA PHE A 190 43.05 -2.32 -58.43
C PHE A 190 43.85 -1.47 -57.45
N GLY A 191 44.28 -2.07 -56.34
CA GLY A 191 45.16 -1.45 -55.37
C GLY A 191 46.00 -2.50 -54.65
N HIS A 192 47.31 -2.48 -54.89
CA HIS A 192 48.29 -3.20 -54.09
C HIS A 192 48.97 -2.22 -53.12
N VAL A 193 49.04 -2.59 -51.83
CA VAL A 193 49.75 -1.87 -50.79
C VAL A 193 50.51 -2.87 -49.94
N HIS A 194 51.82 -2.68 -49.83
CA HIS A 194 52.72 -3.43 -48.98
C HIS A 194 53.30 -2.50 -47.90
N ASP A 195 52.89 -2.74 -46.66
CA ASP A 195 53.46 -2.13 -45.47
C ASP A 195 54.77 -2.89 -45.13
N VAL A 196 55.89 -2.18 -45.20
CA VAL A 196 57.24 -2.75 -45.06
C VAL A 196 57.55 -3.02 -43.58
N GLU A 197 57.10 -2.16 -42.68
CA GLU A 197 57.33 -2.23 -41.24
C GLU A 197 56.48 -3.35 -40.61
N ALA A 198 55.19 -3.42 -40.96
CA ALA A 198 54.26 -4.42 -40.44
C ALA A 198 54.31 -5.78 -41.17
N GLN A 199 55.19 -5.95 -42.17
CA GLN A 199 55.28 -7.14 -43.04
C GLN A 199 53.91 -7.58 -43.59
N ARG A 200 53.10 -6.60 -44.00
CA ARG A 200 51.71 -6.81 -44.42
C ARG A 200 51.51 -6.43 -45.87
N SER A 201 50.97 -7.36 -46.65
CA SER A 201 50.60 -7.12 -48.05
C SER A 201 49.07 -7.21 -48.20
N ARG A 202 48.49 -6.15 -48.76
CA ARG A 202 47.08 -6.06 -49.12
C ARG A 202 46.96 -5.79 -50.61
N THR A 203 46.25 -6.66 -51.32
CA THR A 203 45.89 -6.48 -52.74
C THR A 203 44.37 -6.51 -52.83
N VAL A 204 43.78 -5.51 -53.46
CA VAL A 204 42.35 -5.44 -53.76
C VAL A 204 42.21 -5.24 -55.25
N SER A 205 41.28 -5.97 -55.86
CA SER A 205 40.90 -5.84 -57.27
C SER A 205 39.43 -6.26 -57.41
N LEU A 206 38.81 -5.94 -58.55
CA LEU A 206 37.47 -6.41 -58.86
C LEU A 206 37.34 -7.95 -58.83
N VAL A 207 38.41 -8.66 -59.23
CA VAL A 207 38.41 -10.13 -59.36
C VAL A 207 38.85 -10.84 -58.09
N PHE A 208 39.75 -10.27 -57.29
CA PHE A 208 40.20 -10.88 -56.04
C PHE A 208 40.67 -9.86 -54.99
N ALA A 209 40.50 -10.23 -53.72
CA ALA A 209 41.05 -9.52 -52.56
C ALA A 209 41.99 -10.45 -51.79
N ARG A 210 43.17 -9.97 -51.41
CA ARG A 210 44.19 -10.73 -50.68
C ARG A 210 44.77 -9.87 -49.57
N ASP A 211 44.67 -10.32 -48.32
CA ASP A 211 45.34 -9.71 -47.16
C ASP A 211 46.23 -10.78 -46.54
N LYS A 212 47.53 -10.50 -46.38
CA LYS A 212 48.50 -11.41 -45.78
C LYS A 212 49.35 -10.64 -44.79
N GLY A 213 49.35 -11.08 -43.54
CA GLY A 213 50.34 -10.73 -42.51
C GLY A 213 50.91 -11.99 -41.85
N PRO A 214 51.55 -11.86 -40.67
CA PRO A 214 52.17 -12.99 -39.97
C PRO A 214 51.18 -14.10 -39.60
N ASP A 215 50.14 -13.77 -38.81
CA ASP A 215 49.21 -14.77 -38.25
C ASP A 215 47.88 -14.90 -39.01
N HIS A 216 47.62 -14.03 -39.98
CA HIS A 216 46.34 -13.95 -40.69
C HIS A 216 46.51 -13.99 -42.22
N ARG A 217 45.54 -14.62 -42.89
CA ARG A 217 45.44 -14.69 -44.34
C ARG A 217 43.97 -14.59 -44.75
N THR A 218 43.67 -13.66 -45.64
CA THR A 218 42.38 -13.53 -46.31
C THR A 218 42.60 -13.67 -47.82
N LEU A 219 41.78 -14.48 -48.48
CA LEU A 219 41.69 -14.58 -49.93
C LEU A 219 40.21 -14.58 -50.32
N GLY A 220 39.74 -13.53 -50.98
CA GLY A 220 38.44 -13.45 -51.65
C GLY A 220 38.61 -13.51 -53.17
N VAL A 221 37.72 -14.19 -53.89
CA VAL A 221 37.70 -14.25 -55.36
C VAL A 221 36.26 -14.05 -55.86
N LEU A 222 36.08 -13.07 -56.75
CA LEU A 222 34.81 -12.65 -57.37
C LEU A 222 33.69 -12.32 -56.35
N ASN A 223 34.04 -12.07 -55.09
CA ASN A 223 33.14 -12.06 -53.92
C ASN A 223 32.36 -13.37 -53.66
N LEU A 224 32.50 -14.38 -54.53
CA LEU A 224 31.88 -15.70 -54.40
C LEU A 224 32.67 -16.57 -53.42
N PHE A 225 33.98 -16.71 -53.62
CA PHE A 225 34.85 -17.52 -52.77
C PHE A 225 35.56 -16.65 -51.72
N TRP A 226 35.63 -17.11 -50.47
CA TRP A 226 36.39 -16.47 -49.40
C TRP A 226 37.05 -17.52 -48.51
N ASP A 227 38.37 -17.44 -48.31
CA ASP A 227 39.11 -18.20 -47.30
C ASP A 227 39.82 -17.24 -46.34
N VAL A 228 39.44 -17.31 -45.06
CA VAL A 228 39.87 -16.40 -44.00
C VAL A 228 40.44 -17.20 -42.83
N LYS A 229 41.77 -17.17 -42.68
CA LYS A 229 42.49 -17.63 -41.49
C LYS A 229 42.70 -16.46 -40.54
N ARG A 230 42.18 -16.57 -39.33
CA ARG A 230 42.35 -15.62 -38.22
C ARG A 230 43.41 -16.14 -37.23
N PRO A 231 43.91 -15.28 -36.32
CA PRO A 231 44.65 -15.72 -35.13
C PRO A 231 43.87 -16.77 -34.31
N ALA A 232 44.56 -17.50 -33.43
CA ALA A 232 44.01 -18.61 -32.63
C ALA A 232 43.44 -19.81 -33.42
N GLY A 233 43.82 -19.98 -34.70
CA GLY A 233 43.48 -21.17 -35.48
C GLY A 233 42.05 -21.22 -36.02
N GLU A 234 41.30 -20.11 -35.92
CA GLU A 234 39.99 -19.98 -36.54
C GLU A 234 40.14 -19.85 -38.07
N ARG A 235 39.38 -20.67 -38.81
CA ARG A 235 39.30 -20.61 -40.28
C ARG A 235 37.85 -20.58 -40.75
N HIS A 236 37.55 -19.67 -41.66
CA HIS A 236 36.30 -19.62 -42.40
C HIS A 236 36.59 -19.86 -43.88
N THR A 237 35.80 -20.70 -44.53
CA THR A 237 35.84 -20.93 -45.97
C THR A 237 34.42 -20.85 -46.51
N ALA A 238 34.15 -19.92 -47.41
CA ALA A 238 32.84 -19.69 -48.02
C ALA A 238 32.95 -19.79 -49.55
N LEU A 239 31.91 -20.33 -50.17
CA LEU A 239 31.63 -20.26 -51.61
C LEU A 239 30.15 -19.89 -51.72
N PHE A 240 29.85 -18.59 -51.73
CA PHE A 240 28.49 -18.08 -51.69
C PHE A 240 27.75 -18.32 -53.03
N PRO A 241 26.46 -18.72 -53.03
CA PRO A 241 25.62 -19.08 -51.87
C PRO A 241 25.72 -20.56 -51.46
N LEU A 242 26.52 -21.36 -52.19
CA LEU A 242 26.53 -22.83 -52.14
C LEU A 242 27.06 -23.45 -50.83
N PHE A 243 28.03 -22.81 -50.17
CA PHE A 243 28.78 -23.42 -49.07
C PHE A 243 29.36 -22.38 -48.10
N TYR A 244 29.31 -22.69 -46.81
CA TYR A 244 30.05 -21.98 -45.77
C TYR A 244 30.54 -22.98 -44.71
N ARG A 245 31.82 -22.93 -44.37
CA ARG A 245 32.44 -23.74 -43.32
C ARG A 245 33.23 -22.86 -42.36
N ARG A 246 33.04 -23.09 -41.06
CA ARG A 246 33.82 -22.47 -39.97
C ARG A 246 34.44 -23.55 -39.11
N HIS A 247 35.72 -23.41 -38.79
CA HIS A 247 36.46 -24.27 -37.88
C HIS A 247 37.10 -23.42 -36.80
N ALA A 248 36.79 -23.71 -35.53
CA ALA A 248 37.38 -23.04 -34.36
C ALA A 248 37.31 -23.98 -33.15
N GLU A 249 38.39 -24.12 -32.37
CA GLU A 249 38.41 -24.87 -31.10
C GLU A 249 37.83 -26.31 -31.19
N GLY A 250 38.14 -27.03 -32.28
CA GLY A 250 37.59 -28.39 -32.53
C GLY A 250 36.09 -28.43 -32.90
N LYS A 251 35.40 -27.28 -32.92
CA LYS A 251 34.02 -27.12 -33.40
C LYS A 251 34.07 -26.87 -34.91
N THR A 252 33.26 -27.62 -35.67
CA THR A 252 33.11 -27.42 -37.12
C THR A 252 31.66 -27.14 -37.46
N LEU A 253 31.38 -25.96 -38.01
CA LEU A 253 30.12 -25.62 -38.66
C LEU A 253 30.28 -25.78 -40.18
N THR A 254 29.27 -26.33 -40.83
CA THR A 254 29.14 -26.40 -42.29
C THR A 254 27.70 -26.09 -42.65
N LEU A 255 27.48 -25.20 -43.62
CA LEU A 255 26.18 -24.74 -44.10
C LEU A 255 26.19 -24.78 -45.63
N THR A 256 25.04 -25.13 -46.21
CA THR A 256 24.75 -25.16 -47.64
C THR A 256 23.26 -24.80 -47.83
N PRO A 257 22.80 -24.40 -49.02
CA PRO A 257 21.37 -24.19 -49.29
C PRO A 257 20.49 -25.40 -48.96
N LEU A 258 21.04 -26.61 -49.08
CA LEU A 258 20.34 -27.89 -48.83
C LEU A 258 20.39 -28.33 -47.36
N GLY A 259 21.03 -27.58 -46.46
CA GLY A 259 21.16 -27.93 -45.04
C GLY A 259 22.57 -27.74 -44.48
N GLY A 260 22.82 -28.24 -43.27
CA GLY A 260 24.08 -28.02 -42.57
C GLY A 260 24.45 -29.09 -41.57
N ALA A 261 25.64 -28.95 -41.00
CA ALA A 261 26.12 -29.78 -39.90
C ALA A 261 26.95 -28.93 -38.91
N TYR A 262 26.67 -29.09 -37.63
CA TYR A 262 27.46 -28.53 -36.54
C TYR A 262 28.02 -29.68 -35.69
N ARG A 263 29.35 -29.79 -35.64
CA ARG A 263 30.09 -30.82 -34.91
C ARG A 263 30.76 -30.18 -33.70
N THR A 264 30.49 -30.71 -32.51
CA THR A 264 31.25 -30.45 -31.27
C THR A 264 31.91 -31.75 -30.80
N PRO A 265 32.82 -31.71 -29.80
CA PRO A 265 33.41 -32.93 -29.22
C PRO A 265 32.40 -33.87 -28.53
N GLU A 266 31.19 -33.38 -28.23
CA GLU A 266 30.12 -34.13 -27.55
C GLU A 266 29.11 -34.73 -28.53
N GLN A 267 28.75 -33.97 -29.57
CA GLN A 267 27.65 -34.33 -30.48
C GLN A 267 27.81 -33.74 -31.90
N ARG A 268 27.15 -34.39 -32.86
CA ARG A 268 26.91 -33.85 -34.21
C ARG A 268 25.42 -33.51 -34.35
N THR A 269 25.14 -32.25 -34.59
CA THR A 269 23.85 -31.77 -35.10
C THR A 269 23.93 -31.66 -36.62
N TRP A 270 22.84 -31.93 -37.31
CA TRP A 270 22.67 -31.73 -38.75
C TRP A 270 21.29 -31.13 -39.03
N SER A 271 21.16 -30.44 -40.16
CA SER A 271 19.89 -30.01 -40.74
C SER A 271 19.84 -30.37 -42.22
N ALA A 272 18.64 -30.67 -42.71
CA ALA A 272 18.32 -30.81 -44.12
C ALA A 272 17.24 -29.77 -44.45
N ALA A 273 17.52 -28.93 -45.45
CA ALA A 273 16.84 -27.66 -45.67
C ALA A 273 16.75 -26.82 -44.36
N ALA A 274 15.75 -25.93 -44.27
CA ALA A 274 15.50 -25.09 -43.11
C ALA A 274 14.67 -25.77 -42.00
N LEU A 275 14.00 -26.89 -42.30
CA LEU A 275 12.95 -27.45 -41.43
C LEU A 275 13.36 -28.76 -40.75
N LEU A 276 14.05 -29.68 -41.44
CA LEU A 276 14.46 -30.95 -40.86
C LEU A 276 15.78 -30.79 -40.11
N TYR A 277 15.86 -31.36 -38.92
CA TYR A 277 17.11 -31.43 -38.16
C TYR A 277 17.23 -32.74 -37.39
N GLY A 278 18.45 -33.05 -36.98
CA GLY A 278 18.72 -34.13 -36.05
C GLY A 278 20.06 -33.98 -35.35
N PHE A 279 20.23 -34.74 -34.28
CA PHE A 279 21.46 -34.74 -33.48
C PHE A 279 21.79 -36.14 -32.97
N ARG A 280 23.09 -36.42 -32.83
CA ARG A 280 23.62 -37.67 -32.31
C ARG A 280 24.86 -37.38 -31.44
N GLY A 281 24.87 -37.89 -30.22
CA GLY A 281 26.03 -37.85 -29.33
C GLY A 281 27.14 -38.77 -29.81
N TYR A 282 28.39 -38.35 -29.60
CA TYR A 282 29.58 -39.18 -29.77
C TYR A 282 29.91 -39.93 -28.46
N LYS A 283 29.86 -39.24 -27.31
CA LYS A 283 30.18 -39.81 -25.99
C LYS A 283 29.03 -40.64 -25.38
N ASP A 284 27.79 -40.32 -25.72
CA ASP A 284 26.59 -41.07 -25.29
C ASP A 284 25.79 -41.52 -26.52
N PRO A 285 25.85 -42.82 -26.89
CA PRO A 285 25.09 -43.37 -28.01
C PRO A 285 23.56 -43.30 -27.83
N THR A 286 23.08 -43.16 -26.59
CA THR A 286 21.65 -43.01 -26.30
C THR A 286 21.13 -41.61 -26.61
N ARG A 287 22.04 -40.60 -26.64
CA ARG A 287 21.73 -39.21 -26.98
C ARG A 287 21.50 -39.09 -28.49
N ARG A 288 20.23 -39.15 -28.90
CA ARG A 288 19.83 -38.99 -30.31
C ARG A 288 18.48 -38.31 -30.42
N GLY A 289 18.29 -37.50 -31.45
CA GLY A 289 17.03 -36.85 -31.73
C GLY A 289 16.90 -36.41 -33.17
N PHE A 290 15.66 -36.12 -33.58
CA PHE A 290 15.32 -35.57 -34.89
C PHE A 290 14.05 -34.72 -34.77
N GLY A 291 13.79 -33.88 -35.76
CA GLY A 291 12.56 -33.12 -35.81
C GLY A 291 12.34 -32.38 -37.12
N LEU A 292 11.14 -31.85 -37.25
CA LEU A 292 10.67 -30.97 -38.31
C LEU A 292 10.17 -29.70 -37.62
N ILE A 293 10.91 -28.60 -37.70
CA ILE A 293 10.57 -27.36 -36.98
C ILE A 293 9.31 -26.73 -37.60
N PRO A 294 8.30 -26.29 -36.80
CA PRO A 294 8.12 -26.46 -35.36
C PRO A 294 7.28 -27.69 -34.96
N LEU A 295 6.83 -28.49 -35.94
CA LEU A 295 5.80 -29.53 -35.79
C LEU A 295 6.27 -30.76 -35.02
N VAL A 296 7.44 -31.33 -35.34
CA VAL A 296 7.91 -32.61 -34.77
C VAL A 296 9.21 -32.43 -34.01
N PHE A 297 9.26 -32.95 -32.79
CA PHE A 297 10.46 -33.00 -31.95
C PHE A 297 10.59 -34.38 -31.29
N TYR A 298 11.69 -35.09 -31.55
CA TYR A 298 12.06 -36.32 -30.87
C TYR A 298 13.43 -36.17 -30.20
N ASP A 299 13.52 -36.52 -28.91
CA ASP A 299 14.77 -36.56 -28.12
C ASP A 299 14.83 -37.84 -27.30
N ARG A 300 15.97 -38.52 -27.31
CA ARG A 300 16.30 -39.65 -26.44
C ARG A 300 17.60 -39.32 -25.69
N ARG A 301 17.64 -39.58 -24.39
CA ARG A 301 18.81 -39.30 -23.52
C ARG A 301 18.88 -40.21 -22.30
N LYS A 302 20.09 -40.50 -21.82
CA LYS A 302 20.28 -41.15 -20.53
C LYS A 302 19.79 -40.26 -19.38
N VAL A 303 19.18 -40.87 -18.36
CA VAL A 303 18.73 -40.21 -17.12
C VAL A 303 19.03 -41.13 -15.92
N GLU A 304 18.87 -40.62 -14.71
CA GLU A 304 18.97 -41.44 -13.50
C GLU A 304 17.95 -42.60 -13.55
N GLY A 305 18.43 -43.82 -13.35
CA GLY A 305 17.61 -45.04 -13.43
C GLY A 305 17.25 -45.53 -14.84
N GLY A 306 17.77 -44.94 -15.93
CA GLY A 306 17.54 -45.49 -17.28
C GLY A 306 17.67 -44.50 -18.45
N VAL A 307 16.71 -44.55 -19.37
CA VAL A 307 16.68 -43.70 -20.58
C VAL A 307 15.34 -42.98 -20.66
N ALA A 308 15.38 -41.68 -20.91
CA ALA A 308 14.19 -40.89 -21.20
C ALA A 308 14.02 -40.71 -22.72
N SER A 309 12.77 -40.69 -23.18
CA SER A 309 12.42 -40.35 -24.54
C SER A 309 11.23 -39.38 -24.59
N ASN A 310 11.37 -38.34 -25.40
CA ASN A 310 10.38 -37.31 -25.66
C ASN A 310 9.99 -37.39 -27.13
N LEU A 311 8.70 -37.41 -27.44
CA LEU A 311 8.17 -37.21 -28.78
C LEU A 311 7.07 -36.15 -28.69
N VAL A 312 7.16 -35.09 -29.47
CA VAL A 312 6.14 -34.05 -29.62
C VAL A 312 5.79 -33.94 -31.09
N VAL A 313 4.50 -33.94 -31.39
CA VAL A 313 3.91 -33.63 -32.70
C VAL A 313 2.90 -32.51 -32.45
N ALA A 314 3.40 -31.27 -32.43
CA ALA A 314 2.68 -30.09 -32.01
C ALA A 314 1.57 -29.68 -32.99
N PRO A 315 0.46 -29.08 -32.51
CA PRO A 315 0.11 -28.87 -31.10
C PRO A 315 -0.55 -30.08 -30.43
N LEU A 316 -0.85 -31.14 -31.19
CA LEU A 316 -1.78 -32.19 -30.79
C LEU A 316 -1.15 -33.18 -29.80
N PHE A 317 -0.03 -33.81 -30.15
CA PHE A 317 0.46 -34.97 -29.43
C PHE A 317 1.78 -34.71 -28.69
N ALA A 318 1.90 -35.18 -27.46
CA ALA A 318 3.19 -35.28 -26.77
C ALA A 318 3.26 -36.57 -25.93
N ARG A 319 4.39 -37.27 -26.02
CA ARG A 319 4.69 -38.46 -25.24
C ARG A 319 6.04 -38.29 -24.55
N HIS A 320 6.04 -38.37 -23.23
CA HIS A 320 7.25 -38.50 -22.42
C HIS A 320 7.29 -39.89 -21.78
N ARG A 321 8.44 -40.54 -21.82
CA ARG A 321 8.71 -41.79 -21.11
C ARG A 321 10.03 -41.62 -20.37
N ALA A 322 10.01 -41.87 -19.06
CA ALA A 322 11.17 -41.92 -18.21
C ALA A 322 10.98 -43.01 -17.13
N PRO A 323 12.05 -43.43 -16.44
CA PRO A 323 11.94 -44.36 -15.31
C PRO A 323 11.03 -43.83 -14.20
N SER A 324 11.13 -42.52 -13.90
CA SER A 324 10.37 -41.81 -12.87
C SER A 324 8.95 -41.41 -13.27
N GLU A 325 8.68 -41.16 -14.57
CA GLU A 325 7.37 -40.69 -15.01
C GLU A 325 7.07 -40.98 -16.49
N ASP A 326 5.78 -41.19 -16.78
CA ASP A 326 5.22 -41.20 -18.13
C ASP A 326 4.22 -40.05 -18.31
N LEU A 327 4.14 -39.53 -19.54
CA LEU A 327 3.07 -38.66 -20.06
C LEU A 327 2.63 -39.20 -21.42
N ASP A 328 1.32 -39.35 -21.64
CA ASP A 328 0.74 -39.34 -22.98
C ASP A 328 -0.29 -38.19 -23.03
N MET A 329 -0.09 -37.27 -23.96
CA MET A 329 -0.94 -36.11 -24.24
C MET A 329 -1.42 -36.24 -25.68
N TRP A 330 -2.73 -36.33 -25.88
CA TRP A 330 -3.36 -36.43 -27.21
C TRP A 330 -3.90 -35.08 -27.71
N SER A 331 -4.08 -34.13 -26.79
CA SER A 331 -4.23 -32.70 -27.05
C SER A 331 -3.80 -31.93 -25.79
N PRO A 332 -3.59 -30.61 -25.85
CA PRO A 332 -3.39 -29.78 -24.65
C PRO A 332 -4.57 -29.83 -23.66
N LEU A 333 -5.72 -30.38 -24.07
CA LEU A 333 -6.90 -30.61 -23.24
C LEU A 333 -6.96 -32.03 -22.68
N VAL A 334 -6.37 -33.03 -23.35
CA VAL A 334 -6.52 -34.46 -23.02
C VAL A 334 -5.16 -35.12 -22.80
N TRP A 335 -4.84 -35.46 -21.54
CA TRP A 335 -3.59 -36.13 -21.20
C TRP A 335 -3.72 -37.08 -20.00
N ARG A 336 -2.78 -38.04 -19.93
CA ARG A 336 -2.55 -38.87 -18.74
C ARG A 336 -1.10 -38.79 -18.30
N THR A 337 -0.86 -38.82 -16.99
CA THR A 337 0.48 -39.01 -16.42
C THR A 337 0.52 -40.18 -15.46
N ALA A 338 1.67 -40.84 -15.38
CA ALA A 338 1.96 -41.85 -14.37
C ALA A 338 3.33 -41.57 -13.74
N THR A 339 3.35 -40.95 -12.56
CA THR A 339 4.58 -40.76 -11.77
C THR A 339 4.83 -42.00 -10.92
N ARG A 340 6.10 -42.44 -10.83
CA ARG A 340 6.59 -43.57 -10.05
C ARG A 340 7.58 -43.07 -8.98
N GLY A 341 7.95 -43.92 -8.01
CA GLY A 341 8.81 -43.55 -6.88
C GLY A 341 8.04 -43.45 -5.56
N GLU A 342 8.52 -42.64 -4.61
CA GLU A 342 7.98 -42.54 -3.24
C GLU A 342 6.49 -42.18 -3.13
N LYS A 343 5.96 -41.45 -4.11
CA LYS A 343 4.55 -41.01 -4.16
C LYS A 343 3.97 -41.33 -5.55
N PRO A 344 3.70 -42.62 -5.83
CA PRO A 344 3.21 -43.03 -7.14
C PRO A 344 1.82 -42.42 -7.37
N ARG A 345 1.56 -41.90 -8.56
CA ARG A 345 0.27 -41.29 -8.91
C ARG A 345 -0.05 -41.51 -10.38
N LYS A 346 -1.33 -41.79 -10.66
CA LYS A 346 -1.88 -41.88 -12.01
C LYS A 346 -2.92 -40.78 -12.18
N ASN A 347 -2.68 -39.86 -13.11
CA ASN A 347 -3.57 -38.76 -13.41
C ASN A 347 -4.14 -38.91 -14.83
N LEU A 348 -5.38 -38.46 -15.01
CA LEU A 348 -6.06 -38.29 -16.29
C LEU A 348 -6.74 -36.93 -16.27
N ALA A 349 -6.57 -36.13 -17.31
CA ALA A 349 -7.22 -34.84 -17.47
C ALA A 349 -7.86 -34.77 -18.86
N VAL A 350 -9.06 -34.21 -18.88
CA VAL A 350 -9.91 -33.91 -20.04
C VAL A 350 -10.47 -32.51 -19.80
N ILE A 351 -9.63 -31.49 -19.93
CA ILE A 351 -9.94 -30.11 -19.54
C ILE A 351 -10.95 -29.47 -20.50
N PRO A 352 -11.91 -28.66 -19.99
CA PRO A 352 -12.19 -28.38 -18.58
C PRO A 352 -13.10 -29.41 -17.90
N PHE A 353 -13.59 -30.40 -18.65
CA PHE A 353 -14.70 -31.28 -18.25
C PHE A 353 -14.41 -32.21 -17.08
N TYR A 354 -13.22 -32.82 -17.02
CA TYR A 354 -12.89 -33.86 -16.04
C TYR A 354 -11.39 -33.91 -15.69
N PHE A 355 -11.09 -34.16 -14.41
CA PHE A 355 -9.76 -34.43 -13.89
C PHE A 355 -9.85 -35.56 -12.87
N ARG A 356 -8.96 -36.54 -12.98
CA ARG A 356 -8.86 -37.68 -12.06
C ARG A 356 -7.41 -37.86 -11.62
N GLN A 357 -7.21 -38.00 -10.32
CA GLN A 357 -5.98 -38.45 -9.69
C GLN A 357 -6.26 -39.73 -8.90
N ARG A 358 -5.34 -40.71 -9.01
CA ARG A 358 -5.32 -41.92 -8.19
C ARG A 358 -3.95 -42.08 -7.55
N GLN A 359 -3.92 -42.25 -6.23
CA GLN A 359 -2.69 -42.33 -5.44
C GLN A 359 -2.78 -43.49 -4.43
N PRO A 360 -1.94 -44.55 -4.56
CA PRO A 360 -1.75 -45.54 -3.51
C PRO A 360 -1.38 -44.87 -2.19
N ASP A 361 -2.01 -45.31 -1.09
CA ASP A 361 -1.83 -44.80 0.27
C ASP A 361 -2.01 -43.28 0.45
N GLY A 362 -2.69 -42.64 -0.50
CA GLY A 362 -2.91 -41.20 -0.53
C GLY A 362 -4.37 -40.82 -0.78
N ILE A 363 -4.54 -39.68 -1.46
CA ILE A 363 -5.85 -39.09 -1.74
C ILE A 363 -6.18 -39.31 -3.21
N ASP A 364 -7.23 -40.09 -3.45
CA ASP A 364 -7.90 -40.17 -4.74
C ASP A 364 -8.75 -38.90 -4.92
N VAL A 365 -8.72 -38.31 -6.11
CA VAL A 365 -9.51 -37.11 -6.46
C VAL A 365 -10.16 -37.32 -7.83
N ASP A 366 -11.41 -36.90 -7.97
CA ASP A 366 -12.09 -36.66 -9.23
C ASP A 366 -12.71 -35.26 -9.17
N ALA A 367 -12.59 -34.49 -10.23
CA ALA A 367 -13.19 -33.16 -10.36
C ALA A 367 -13.76 -32.98 -11.76
N GLY A 368 -14.86 -32.25 -11.91
CA GLY A 368 -15.47 -32.00 -13.22
C GLY A 368 -16.33 -30.74 -13.26
N LEU A 369 -16.52 -30.22 -14.47
CA LEU A 369 -17.28 -29.00 -14.75
C LEU A 369 -18.79 -29.27 -14.93
N VAL A 370 -19.14 -30.45 -15.45
CA VAL A 370 -20.53 -30.84 -15.77
C VAL A 370 -21.29 -31.13 -14.48
N LEU A 371 -22.00 -30.11 -13.98
CA LEU A 371 -22.33 -29.90 -12.57
C LEU A 371 -21.03 -29.79 -11.75
N PRO A 372 -20.82 -28.74 -10.91
CA PRO A 372 -19.56 -28.61 -10.17
C PRO A 372 -19.38 -29.84 -9.26
N PHE A 373 -18.53 -30.75 -9.74
CA PHE A 373 -18.35 -32.09 -9.21
C PHE A 373 -16.96 -32.15 -8.62
N PHE A 374 -16.88 -32.52 -7.35
CA PHE A 374 -15.62 -32.72 -6.67
C PHE A 374 -15.76 -33.89 -5.71
N TYR A 375 -15.08 -34.98 -6.02
CA TYR A 375 -14.95 -36.15 -5.17
C TYR A 375 -13.50 -36.28 -4.71
N SER A 376 -13.29 -36.44 -3.41
CA SER A 376 -12.00 -36.71 -2.82
C SER A 376 -12.15 -37.80 -1.76
N ARG A 377 -11.27 -38.80 -1.80
CA ARG A 377 -11.28 -39.92 -0.84
C ARG A 377 -9.86 -40.23 -0.37
N ASP A 378 -9.67 -40.17 0.94
CA ASP A 378 -8.51 -40.71 1.62
C ASP A 378 -8.89 -42.10 2.16
N LYS A 379 -8.30 -43.15 1.56
CA LYS A 379 -8.58 -44.55 1.93
C LYS A 379 -8.01 -44.88 3.31
N VAL A 380 -6.84 -44.34 3.66
CA VAL A 380 -6.13 -44.61 4.91
C VAL A 380 -6.85 -43.96 6.10
N ARG A 381 -7.31 -42.72 5.94
CA ARG A 381 -8.02 -41.97 7.00
C ARG A 381 -9.52 -42.24 7.05
N ARG A 382 -10.06 -42.99 6.08
CA ARG A 382 -11.51 -43.23 5.86
C ARG A 382 -12.33 -41.94 5.78
N THR A 383 -11.76 -40.88 5.19
CA THR A 383 -12.43 -39.58 5.01
C THR A 383 -12.74 -39.35 3.53
N HIS A 384 -13.90 -38.77 3.25
CA HIS A 384 -14.26 -38.38 1.89
C HIS A 384 -15.01 -37.06 1.83
N THR A 385 -14.91 -36.37 0.71
CA THR A 385 -15.66 -35.16 0.36
C THR A 385 -16.27 -35.39 -1.00
N LEU A 386 -17.58 -35.23 -1.11
CA LEU A 386 -18.35 -35.20 -2.35
C LEU A 386 -19.03 -33.83 -2.43
N ILE A 387 -18.94 -33.20 -3.59
CA ILE A 387 -19.73 -32.04 -4.00
C ILE A 387 -20.26 -32.40 -5.38
N ALA A 388 -21.56 -32.21 -5.62
CA ALA A 388 -22.22 -32.48 -6.87
C ALA A 388 -23.32 -31.42 -7.07
N GLY A 389 -22.97 -30.32 -7.73
CA GLY A 389 -23.88 -29.18 -7.85
C GLY A 389 -24.16 -28.54 -6.48
N PRO A 390 -25.43 -28.32 -6.10
CA PRO A 390 -25.78 -27.77 -4.78
C PRO A 390 -25.60 -28.78 -3.63
N ALA A 391 -25.51 -30.08 -3.93
CA ALA A 391 -25.38 -31.14 -2.94
C ALA A 391 -23.92 -31.31 -2.49
N PHE A 392 -23.71 -31.50 -1.18
CA PHE A 392 -22.40 -31.79 -0.60
C PHE A 392 -22.51 -32.83 0.51
N HIS A 393 -21.45 -33.65 0.64
CA HIS A 393 -21.31 -34.66 1.68
C HIS A 393 -19.82 -34.84 2.03
N ARG A 394 -19.44 -34.45 3.24
CA ARG A 394 -18.07 -34.49 3.76
C ARG A 394 -18.03 -35.26 5.08
N LEU A 395 -17.37 -36.42 5.05
CA LEU A 395 -17.06 -37.24 6.20
C LEU A 395 -15.61 -37.01 6.64
N THR A 396 -15.43 -36.60 7.89
CA THR A 396 -14.15 -36.48 8.58
C THR A 396 -14.10 -37.43 9.78
N ARG A 397 -12.93 -37.63 10.39
CA ARG A 397 -12.77 -38.51 11.56
C ARG A 397 -13.64 -38.13 12.78
N THR A 398 -14.07 -36.87 12.89
CA THR A 398 -14.78 -36.33 14.07
C THR A 398 -16.09 -35.62 13.73
N SER A 399 -16.43 -35.47 12.44
CA SER A 399 -17.66 -34.81 12.01
C SER A 399 -18.13 -35.25 10.63
N LEU A 400 -19.46 -35.25 10.48
CA LEU A 400 -20.20 -35.36 9.24
C LEU A 400 -20.77 -33.98 8.88
N ASN A 401 -20.65 -33.59 7.62
CA ASN A 401 -21.27 -32.39 7.04
C ASN A 401 -21.98 -32.80 5.75
N ALA A 402 -23.30 -32.70 5.69
CA ALA A 402 -24.07 -33.01 4.49
C ALA A 402 -25.10 -31.91 4.24
N GLY A 403 -25.49 -31.69 2.99
CA GLY A 403 -26.48 -30.67 2.66
C GLY A 403 -26.77 -30.51 1.19
N VAL A 404 -27.77 -29.67 0.89
CA VAL A 404 -28.12 -29.15 -0.43
C VAL A 404 -28.30 -27.65 -0.28
N VAL A 405 -27.34 -26.85 -0.73
CA VAL A 405 -27.36 -25.38 -0.55
C VAL A 405 -28.40 -24.74 -1.48
N PRO A 406 -29.22 -23.77 -1.01
CA PRO A 406 -29.33 -23.23 0.35
C PRO A 406 -30.37 -23.96 1.23
N VAL A 407 -31.11 -24.92 0.69
CA VAL A 407 -32.30 -25.52 1.30
C VAL A 407 -32.00 -26.28 2.60
N TYR A 408 -30.94 -27.07 2.64
CA TYR A 408 -30.67 -28.03 3.71
C TYR A 408 -29.18 -28.11 4.07
N TRP A 409 -28.86 -28.07 5.36
CA TRP A 409 -27.53 -28.31 5.90
C TRP A 409 -27.59 -29.02 7.24
N TRP A 410 -26.96 -30.18 7.31
CA TRP A 410 -26.73 -30.99 8.50
C TRP A 410 -25.23 -31.01 8.83
N HIS A 411 -24.90 -30.69 10.07
CA HIS A 411 -23.57 -30.87 10.64
C HIS A 411 -23.69 -31.65 11.95
N ASP A 412 -23.07 -32.81 12.05
CA ASP A 412 -22.98 -33.57 13.30
C ASP A 412 -21.53 -33.88 13.61
N SER A 413 -21.10 -33.51 14.82
CA SER A 413 -19.76 -33.73 15.34
C SER A 413 -19.83 -34.29 16.76
N VAL A 414 -18.68 -34.69 17.32
CA VAL A 414 -18.61 -35.15 18.71
C VAL A 414 -19.15 -34.09 19.69
N GLU A 415 -18.86 -32.81 19.47
CA GLU A 415 -19.26 -31.73 20.38
C GLU A 415 -20.63 -31.10 20.05
N LYS A 416 -20.96 -30.98 18.76
CA LYS A 416 -22.00 -30.07 18.26
C LYS A 416 -22.84 -30.73 17.18
N ARG A 417 -24.15 -30.49 17.24
CA ARG A 417 -25.11 -30.81 16.16
C ARG A 417 -25.76 -29.53 15.66
N ARG A 418 -25.89 -29.38 14.34
CA ARG A 418 -26.61 -28.29 13.69
C ARG A 418 -27.42 -28.86 12.53
N LEU A 419 -28.65 -28.36 12.38
CA LEU A 419 -29.53 -28.63 11.26
C LEU A 419 -30.16 -27.31 10.86
N ILE A 420 -30.06 -26.96 9.59
CA ILE A 420 -30.80 -25.86 8.95
C ILE A 420 -31.56 -26.48 7.79
N SER A 421 -32.88 -26.29 7.75
CA SER A 421 -33.76 -26.72 6.67
C SER A 421 -34.69 -25.55 6.37
N LEU A 422 -34.36 -24.77 5.35
CA LEU A 422 -35.14 -23.58 4.98
C LEU A 422 -36.50 -23.96 4.38
N PRO A 423 -37.54 -23.13 4.57
CA PRO A 423 -37.59 -22.00 5.49
C PRO A 423 -37.90 -22.41 6.95
N LEU A 424 -38.17 -23.71 7.17
CA LEU A 424 -38.98 -24.18 8.29
C LEU A 424 -38.20 -24.43 9.59
N ILE A 425 -37.00 -25.03 9.58
CA ILE A 425 -36.36 -25.59 10.78
C ILE A 425 -34.91 -25.09 10.95
N PHE A 426 -34.60 -24.56 12.12
CA PHE A 426 -33.25 -24.32 12.62
C PHE A 426 -33.06 -25.04 13.96
N HIS A 427 -32.08 -25.93 14.05
CA HIS A 427 -31.72 -26.62 15.29
C HIS A 427 -30.21 -26.54 15.54
N GLN A 428 -29.84 -26.17 16.75
CA GLN A 428 -28.46 -26.12 17.22
C GLN A 428 -28.36 -26.75 18.61
N ALA A 429 -27.44 -27.70 18.78
CA ALA A 429 -27.15 -28.33 20.07
C ALA A 429 -25.64 -28.39 20.36
N ASP A 430 -25.29 -28.17 21.62
CA ASP A 430 -23.97 -28.37 22.24
C ASP A 430 -24.10 -29.61 23.15
N LYS A 431 -23.56 -30.74 22.69
CA LYS A 431 -23.70 -32.05 23.33
C LYS A 431 -22.99 -32.08 24.69
N ASN A 432 -21.87 -31.37 24.81
CA ASN A 432 -21.07 -31.32 26.04
C ASN A 432 -21.80 -30.58 27.17
N LYS A 433 -22.63 -29.59 26.85
CA LYS A 433 -23.40 -28.81 27.85
C LYS A 433 -24.86 -29.23 27.98
N LEU A 434 -25.32 -30.18 27.17
CA LEU A 434 -26.74 -30.54 27.02
C LEU A 434 -27.63 -29.32 26.72
N GLU A 435 -27.09 -28.35 25.98
CA GLU A 435 -27.81 -27.16 25.52
C GLU A 435 -28.36 -27.39 24.13
N HIS A 436 -29.61 -27.01 23.89
CA HIS A 436 -30.20 -27.03 22.56
C HIS A 436 -31.12 -25.82 22.34
N THR A 437 -31.20 -25.39 21.08
CA THR A 437 -32.18 -24.40 20.60
C THR A 437 -32.75 -24.94 19.30
N THR A 438 -34.05 -25.20 19.30
CA THR A 438 -34.84 -25.60 18.12
C THR A 438 -35.83 -24.49 17.83
N ILE A 439 -35.89 -24.06 16.58
CA ILE A 439 -36.84 -23.08 16.06
C ILE A 439 -37.46 -23.74 14.82
N ALA A 440 -38.77 -23.98 14.83
CA ALA A 440 -39.51 -24.32 13.63
C ALA A 440 -40.57 -23.24 13.37
N VAL A 441 -40.33 -22.37 12.39
CA VAL A 441 -41.13 -21.15 12.19
C VAL A 441 -42.45 -21.48 11.48
N PRO A 442 -43.60 -20.91 11.90
CA PRO A 442 -43.83 -20.10 13.11
C PRO A 442 -44.18 -20.92 14.37
N LEU A 443 -44.41 -22.23 14.21
CA LEU A 443 -45.18 -23.05 15.16
C LEU A 443 -44.43 -23.41 16.46
N TRP A 444 -43.10 -23.54 16.45
CA TRP A 444 -42.35 -24.12 17.56
C TRP A 444 -41.05 -23.37 17.88
N PHE A 445 -40.81 -23.18 19.17
CA PHE A 445 -39.52 -22.76 19.72
C PHE A 445 -39.25 -23.58 20.98
N ASP A 446 -38.05 -24.15 21.12
CA ASP A 446 -37.61 -24.82 22.35
C ASP A 446 -36.15 -24.52 22.61
N ARG A 447 -35.85 -24.01 23.81
CA ARG A 447 -34.50 -23.65 24.23
C ARG A 447 -34.20 -24.18 25.62
N ARG A 448 -33.19 -25.06 25.72
CA ARG A 448 -32.61 -25.55 26.96
C ARG A 448 -31.23 -24.92 27.18
N ARG A 449 -31.01 -24.39 28.38
CA ARG A 449 -29.71 -23.84 28.84
C ARG A 449 -29.02 -24.81 29.80
N ALA A 450 -27.71 -24.68 29.95
CA ALA A 450 -26.86 -25.55 30.79
C ALA A 450 -27.29 -25.56 32.28
N ASN A 451 -27.93 -24.48 32.75
CA ASN A 451 -28.50 -24.39 34.10
C ASN A 451 -29.86 -25.10 34.27
N GLY A 452 -30.23 -25.99 33.34
CA GLY A 452 -31.47 -26.77 33.37
C GLY A 452 -32.74 -25.97 33.04
N ARG A 453 -32.66 -24.65 32.83
CA ARG A 453 -33.83 -23.86 32.42
C ARG A 453 -34.24 -24.22 31.00
N ARG A 454 -35.53 -24.56 30.82
CA ARG A 454 -36.16 -24.79 29.51
C ARG A 454 -37.25 -23.74 29.27
N SER A 455 -37.21 -23.10 28.11
CA SER A 455 -38.24 -22.19 27.62
C SER A 455 -38.73 -22.71 26.27
N TRP A 456 -40.03 -22.95 26.15
CA TRP A 456 -40.63 -23.46 24.94
C TRP A 456 -41.92 -22.70 24.60
N VAL A 457 -42.22 -22.61 23.31
CA VAL A 457 -43.41 -21.99 22.74
C VAL A 457 -43.94 -22.90 21.65
N ALA A 458 -45.22 -23.26 21.73
CA ALA A 458 -45.98 -23.83 20.65
C ALA A 458 -46.98 -22.75 20.21
N PHE A 459 -46.63 -21.93 19.21
CA PHE A 459 -47.40 -20.75 18.84
C PHE A 459 -48.66 -21.13 18.04
N PRO A 460 -49.81 -20.44 18.22
CA PRO A 460 -50.10 -19.42 19.25
C PRO A 460 -50.48 -19.98 20.63
N PHE A 461 -50.55 -21.31 20.77
CA PHE A 461 -51.32 -21.98 21.82
C PHE A 461 -50.69 -22.03 23.21
N VAL A 462 -49.37 -22.20 23.35
CA VAL A 462 -48.74 -22.46 24.66
C VAL A 462 -47.36 -21.81 24.78
N VAL A 463 -47.13 -21.15 25.92
CA VAL A 463 -45.83 -20.65 26.37
C VAL A 463 -45.47 -21.32 27.70
N GLY A 464 -44.37 -22.06 27.74
CA GLY A 464 -43.90 -22.78 28.92
C GLY A 464 -42.49 -22.37 29.34
N VAL A 465 -42.32 -22.08 30.63
CA VAL A 465 -41.00 -21.86 31.24
C VAL A 465 -40.84 -22.78 32.45
N LYS A 466 -39.88 -23.70 32.36
CA LYS A 466 -39.46 -24.58 33.46
C LYS A 466 -38.10 -24.11 33.97
N GLY A 467 -38.08 -23.54 35.17
CA GLY A 467 -36.87 -23.40 35.99
C GLY A 467 -36.61 -24.66 36.82
N GLN A 468 -35.50 -24.69 37.56
CA GLN A 468 -35.12 -25.84 38.40
C GLN A 468 -36.22 -26.21 39.43
N PHE A 469 -36.82 -25.22 40.09
CA PHE A 469 -37.85 -25.40 41.12
C PHE A 469 -39.14 -24.59 40.85
N ASN A 470 -39.33 -24.10 39.62
CA ASN A 470 -40.48 -23.27 39.29
C ASN A 470 -41.00 -23.59 37.89
N PHE A 471 -42.19 -24.17 37.83
CA PHE A 471 -42.92 -24.37 36.60
C PHE A 471 -43.95 -23.26 36.40
N THR A 472 -43.88 -22.59 35.26
CA THR A 472 -44.89 -21.63 34.80
C THR A 472 -45.34 -22.04 33.40
N ARG A 473 -46.62 -22.40 33.28
CA ARG A 473 -47.29 -22.68 32.00
C ARG A 473 -48.36 -21.62 31.78
N PHE A 474 -48.38 -21.06 30.58
CA PHE A 474 -49.44 -20.21 30.08
C PHE A 474 -49.95 -20.86 28.79
N SER A 475 -51.16 -21.41 28.83
CA SER A 475 -51.85 -21.91 27.64
C SER A 475 -52.95 -20.93 27.28
N LEU A 476 -53.00 -20.53 26.02
CA LEU A 476 -54.06 -19.74 25.41
C LEU A 476 -54.64 -20.58 24.28
N THR A 477 -55.84 -21.13 24.43
CA THR A 477 -56.53 -21.72 23.29
C THR A 477 -57.42 -20.63 22.69
N PRO A 478 -57.14 -20.17 21.46
CA PRO A 478 -57.89 -19.07 20.87
C PRO A 478 -59.39 -19.38 20.77
N PRO A 479 -60.28 -18.37 20.93
CA PRO A 479 -59.97 -16.97 21.22
C PRO A 479 -60.00 -16.58 22.71
N ILE A 480 -60.44 -17.46 23.62
CA ILE A 480 -60.90 -17.05 24.98
C ILE A 480 -60.52 -17.98 26.15
N PHE A 481 -59.86 -19.13 25.92
CA PHE A 481 -59.49 -20.04 27.02
C PHE A 481 -58.08 -19.78 27.54
N PHE A 482 -57.96 -19.59 28.85
CA PHE A 482 -56.70 -19.37 29.56
C PHE A 482 -56.45 -20.50 30.58
N ASP A 483 -55.28 -21.13 30.52
CA ASP A 483 -54.75 -21.99 31.60
C ASP A 483 -53.38 -21.49 32.06
N ILE A 484 -53.38 -20.76 33.17
CA ILE A 484 -52.21 -20.16 33.80
C ILE A 484 -51.89 -20.94 35.07
N PHE A 485 -50.82 -21.75 35.02
CA PHE A 485 -50.35 -22.50 36.18
C PHE A 485 -49.00 -21.96 36.65
N ARG A 486 -48.90 -21.58 37.93
CA ARG A 486 -47.66 -21.07 38.55
C ARG A 486 -47.38 -21.78 39.87
N LEU A 487 -46.64 -22.88 39.80
CA LEU A 487 -46.32 -23.73 40.95
C LEU A 487 -45.68 -22.95 42.12
N ASN A 488 -44.70 -22.07 41.84
CA ASN A 488 -44.06 -21.28 42.89
C ASN A 488 -45.01 -20.27 43.57
N LYS A 489 -45.98 -19.70 42.83
CA LYS A 489 -47.01 -18.82 43.44
C LYS A 489 -48.21 -19.59 44.00
N ASN A 490 -48.19 -20.92 43.93
CA ASN A 490 -49.20 -21.83 44.45
C ASN A 490 -50.63 -21.49 44.02
N TYR A 491 -50.80 -21.20 42.72
CA TYR A 491 -52.12 -20.98 42.13
C TYR A 491 -52.21 -21.51 40.69
N ARG A 492 -53.45 -21.82 40.31
CA ARG A 492 -53.86 -22.09 38.93
C ARG A 492 -55.06 -21.21 38.59
N PHE A 493 -55.09 -20.67 37.39
CA PHE A 493 -56.27 -20.03 36.81
C PHE A 493 -56.60 -20.77 35.53
N THR A 494 -57.78 -21.36 35.43
CA THR A 494 -58.23 -22.12 34.26
C THR A 494 -59.63 -21.68 33.91
N GLY A 495 -59.89 -21.23 32.68
CA GLY A 495 -61.21 -20.73 32.33
C GLY A 495 -61.34 -20.10 30.96
N VAL A 496 -62.58 -19.98 30.52
CA VAL A 496 -63.00 -19.21 29.36
C VAL A 496 -63.39 -17.82 29.83
N VAL A 497 -62.55 -16.81 29.60
CA VAL A 497 -62.78 -15.44 30.11
C VAL A 497 -63.49 -14.62 29.02
N PRO A 498 -64.58 -13.89 29.32
CA PRO A 498 -65.13 -13.59 30.64
C PRO A 498 -66.17 -14.60 31.20
N PHE A 499 -66.64 -15.54 30.38
CA PHE A 499 -67.81 -16.37 30.64
C PHE A 499 -67.75 -17.26 31.89
N ALA A 500 -66.72 -18.06 32.06
CA ALA A 500 -66.60 -19.04 33.14
C ALA A 500 -65.13 -19.34 33.46
N PHE A 501 -64.68 -18.97 34.65
CA PHE A 501 -63.32 -19.21 35.11
C PHE A 501 -63.26 -19.83 36.50
N ARG A 502 -62.17 -20.57 36.73
CA ARG A 502 -61.81 -21.21 37.99
C ARG A 502 -60.43 -20.71 38.43
N TYR A 503 -60.40 -19.93 39.49
CA TYR A 503 -59.18 -19.57 40.21
C TYR A 503 -58.99 -20.50 41.41
N GLN A 504 -57.84 -21.17 41.48
CA GLN A 504 -57.48 -22.09 42.54
C GLN A 504 -56.21 -21.60 43.23
N LYS A 505 -56.18 -21.61 44.56
CA LYS A 505 -55.02 -21.18 45.37
C LYS A 505 -54.76 -22.17 46.51
N CYS A 506 -53.48 -22.50 46.73
CA CYS A 506 -53.01 -23.57 47.61
C CYS A 506 -53.43 -24.98 47.17
N GLY A 507 -52.74 -26.00 47.68
CA GLY A 507 -52.98 -27.40 47.32
C GLY A 507 -52.37 -27.82 45.98
N PHE A 508 -51.23 -27.23 45.58
CA PHE A 508 -50.47 -27.63 44.39
C PHE A 508 -49.02 -28.04 44.70
N ARG A 509 -48.59 -27.90 45.96
CA ARG A 509 -47.31 -28.40 46.47
C ARG A 509 -47.55 -29.61 47.36
N GLU A 510 -46.56 -30.49 47.43
CA GLU A 510 -46.56 -31.68 48.29
C GLU A 510 -46.65 -31.33 49.79
N GLU A 511 -46.18 -30.14 50.18
CA GLU A 511 -46.26 -29.58 51.53
C GLU A 511 -47.65 -28.98 51.89
N ASP A 512 -48.58 -28.86 50.94
CA ASP A 512 -49.87 -28.22 51.17
C ASP A 512 -50.93 -29.19 51.73
N ASP A 513 -51.59 -28.82 52.82
CA ASP A 513 -52.84 -29.45 53.28
C ASP A 513 -53.97 -29.26 52.25
N ASP A 514 -54.58 -30.36 51.81
CA ASP A 514 -55.69 -30.37 50.83
C ASP A 514 -56.86 -29.47 51.21
N ARG A 515 -57.18 -29.34 52.51
CA ARG A 515 -58.25 -28.46 53.00
C ARG A 515 -57.95 -26.98 52.73
N CYS A 516 -56.69 -26.63 52.48
CA CYS A 516 -56.27 -25.26 52.18
C CYS A 516 -56.62 -24.81 50.75
N ARG A 517 -57.03 -25.72 49.84
CA ARG A 517 -57.33 -25.41 48.44
C ARG A 517 -58.57 -24.51 48.31
N TYR A 518 -58.35 -23.21 48.20
CA TYR A 518 -59.39 -22.23 47.91
C TYR A 518 -59.73 -22.26 46.42
N THR A 519 -61.01 -22.50 46.13
CA THR A 519 -61.54 -22.66 44.77
C THR A 519 -62.59 -21.56 44.54
N LEU A 520 -62.30 -20.60 43.66
CA LEU A 520 -63.18 -19.52 43.23
C LEU A 520 -63.62 -19.78 41.80
N TRP A 521 -64.92 -20.00 41.61
CA TRP A 521 -65.59 -19.97 40.34
C TRP A 521 -66.12 -18.56 40.06
N GLY A 522 -66.19 -18.17 38.79
CA GLY A 522 -66.71 -16.86 38.44
C GLY A 522 -67.02 -16.68 36.97
N SER A 523 -67.85 -15.69 36.72
CA SER A 523 -68.22 -15.16 35.42
C SER A 523 -68.19 -13.63 35.53
N TRP A 524 -67.47 -12.96 34.63
CA TRP A 524 -67.42 -11.49 34.65
C TRP A 524 -68.46 -10.92 33.68
N PRO A 525 -69.35 -10.00 34.09
CA PRO A 525 -69.52 -9.43 35.44
C PRO A 525 -70.54 -10.19 36.32
N LEU A 526 -71.11 -11.30 35.84
CA LEU A 526 -72.32 -11.92 36.38
C LEU A 526 -72.20 -12.40 37.84
N PHE A 527 -71.20 -13.22 38.18
CA PHE A 527 -71.10 -13.82 39.52
C PHE A 527 -69.67 -14.21 39.92
N LEU A 528 -69.46 -14.33 41.22
CA LEU A 528 -68.29 -14.90 41.86
C LEU A 528 -68.78 -15.82 42.99
N TYR A 529 -68.24 -17.03 43.09
CA TYR A 529 -68.49 -17.94 44.22
C TYR A 529 -67.24 -18.75 44.54
N GLY A 530 -66.76 -18.69 45.79
CA GLY A 530 -65.56 -19.38 46.23
C GLY A 530 -65.69 -20.01 47.60
N LYS A 531 -65.04 -21.15 47.78
CA LYS A 531 -65.02 -21.93 49.03
C LYS A 531 -63.65 -22.57 49.25
N ASP A 532 -63.24 -22.73 50.51
CA ASP A 532 -62.14 -23.62 50.91
C ASP A 532 -62.59 -24.64 51.98
N GLY A 533 -61.73 -25.61 52.28
CA GLY A 533 -61.94 -26.60 53.34
C GLY A 533 -61.60 -26.11 54.74
N LYS A 534 -61.26 -24.82 54.92
CA LYS A 534 -60.96 -24.18 56.20
C LYS A 534 -62.07 -23.20 56.62
N GLY A 535 -63.23 -23.27 55.99
CA GLY A 535 -64.43 -22.51 56.36
C GLY A 535 -64.53 -21.12 55.72
N ARG A 536 -63.68 -20.79 54.73
CA ARG A 536 -63.84 -19.57 53.96
C ARG A 536 -64.93 -19.71 52.90
N THR A 537 -65.78 -18.70 52.79
CA THR A 537 -66.80 -18.56 51.76
C THR A 537 -66.79 -17.15 51.20
N SER A 538 -66.63 -17.02 49.88
CA SER A 538 -66.66 -15.74 49.17
C SER A 538 -67.74 -15.79 48.10
N HIS A 539 -68.52 -14.72 47.91
CA HIS A 539 -69.51 -14.64 46.84
C HIS A 539 -69.78 -13.19 46.43
N GLY A 540 -70.27 -12.98 45.22
CA GLY A 540 -70.66 -11.67 44.70
C GLY A 540 -71.48 -11.82 43.42
N ALA A 541 -72.34 -10.84 43.14
CA ALA A 541 -73.22 -10.85 41.98
C ALA A 541 -73.22 -9.48 41.29
N LEU A 542 -73.27 -9.48 39.95
CA LEU A 542 -73.40 -8.31 39.08
C LEU A 542 -72.41 -7.16 39.37
N MET A 543 -71.24 -7.46 39.96
CA MET A 543 -70.31 -6.48 40.55
C MET A 543 -70.90 -5.54 41.63
N LEU A 544 -72.19 -5.66 41.97
CA LEU A 544 -72.87 -4.80 42.96
C LEU A 544 -72.28 -4.99 44.36
N TYR A 545 -71.89 -6.22 44.69
CA TYR A 545 -71.19 -6.54 45.93
C TYR A 545 -70.19 -7.68 45.81
N TYR A 546 -69.25 -7.72 46.75
CA TYR A 546 -68.33 -8.82 47.03
C TYR A 546 -68.34 -9.07 48.55
N PHE A 547 -68.83 -10.24 48.95
CA PHE A 547 -68.78 -10.77 50.30
C PHE A 547 -67.71 -11.86 50.43
N ASP A 548 -66.98 -11.88 51.53
CA ASP A 548 -65.88 -12.81 51.80
C ASP A 548 -65.73 -12.99 53.30
N LYS A 549 -66.08 -14.19 53.79
CA LYS A 549 -66.05 -14.58 55.20
C LYS A 549 -64.98 -15.65 55.36
N ASP A 550 -63.99 -15.39 56.21
CA ASP A 550 -63.00 -16.34 56.70
C ASP A 550 -63.16 -16.54 58.21
N PRO A 551 -62.62 -17.61 58.84
CA PRO A 551 -62.70 -17.77 60.29
C PRO A 551 -62.15 -16.58 61.09
N GLY A 552 -61.23 -15.82 60.50
CA GLY A 552 -60.66 -14.59 61.06
C GLY A 552 -61.43 -13.30 60.78
N GLY A 553 -62.54 -13.31 60.03
CA GLY A 553 -63.27 -12.08 59.72
C GLY A 553 -64.37 -12.15 58.65
N ARG A 554 -64.92 -10.99 58.34
CA ARG A 554 -65.94 -10.78 57.30
C ARG A 554 -65.62 -9.51 56.53
N ARG A 555 -65.70 -9.59 55.20
CA ARG A 555 -65.49 -8.50 54.28
C ARG A 555 -66.66 -8.41 53.33
N PHE A 556 -67.31 -7.25 53.31
CA PHE A 556 -68.40 -6.90 52.41
C PHE A 556 -68.02 -5.60 51.72
N LEU A 557 -67.99 -5.59 50.39
CA LEU A 557 -67.64 -4.44 49.58
C LEU A 557 -68.76 -4.22 48.56
N THR A 558 -69.28 -3.01 48.44
CA THR A 558 -70.18 -2.59 47.37
C THR A 558 -69.61 -1.36 46.68
N LEU A 559 -70.23 -0.90 45.60
CA LEU A 559 -69.88 0.37 44.94
C LEU A 559 -70.05 1.58 45.86
N LEU A 560 -71.10 1.59 46.70
CA LEU A 560 -71.47 2.75 47.54
C LEU A 560 -70.80 2.73 48.92
N GLY A 561 -70.40 1.56 49.42
CA GLY A 561 -69.80 1.41 50.73
C GLY A 561 -69.39 -0.03 51.04
N GLY A 562 -68.67 -0.24 52.13
CA GLY A 562 -68.27 -1.59 52.53
C GLY A 562 -67.53 -1.62 53.86
N ALA A 563 -67.49 -2.80 54.47
CA ALA A 563 -66.79 -3.07 55.72
C ALA A 563 -65.92 -4.33 55.60
N ASN A 564 -64.71 -4.27 56.17
CA ASN A 564 -63.82 -5.40 56.40
C ASN A 564 -63.54 -5.46 57.90
N VAL A 565 -64.21 -6.41 58.56
CA VAL A 565 -64.22 -6.60 60.00
C VAL A 565 -63.43 -7.86 60.32
N ARG A 566 -62.26 -7.68 60.91
CA ARG A 566 -61.46 -8.73 61.53
C ARG A 566 -61.38 -8.48 63.04
N PRO A 567 -62.13 -9.24 63.86
CA PRO A 567 -62.17 -9.06 65.30
C PRO A 567 -60.77 -8.97 65.92
N GLY A 568 -60.55 -7.97 66.77
CA GLY A 568 -59.25 -7.72 67.40
C GLY A 568 -58.10 -7.30 66.49
N GLU A 569 -58.18 -7.41 65.15
CA GLU A 569 -57.10 -7.04 64.21
C GLU A 569 -57.32 -5.69 63.51
N ARG A 570 -58.45 -5.59 62.78
CA ARG A 570 -58.70 -4.55 61.80
C ARG A 570 -60.19 -4.37 61.54
N LEU A 571 -60.69 -3.15 61.72
CA LEU A 571 -61.96 -2.67 61.20
C LEU A 571 -61.66 -1.63 60.12
N THR A 572 -61.93 -1.94 58.86
CA THR A 572 -61.98 -0.96 57.77
C THR A 572 -63.42 -0.80 57.35
N TRP A 573 -63.89 0.43 57.15
CA TRP A 573 -65.14 0.69 56.45
C TRP A 573 -64.98 1.88 55.50
N TYR A 574 -65.83 1.97 54.49
CA TYR A 574 -65.96 3.15 53.64
C TYR A 574 -67.42 3.36 53.26
N ALA A 575 -67.77 4.61 53.00
CA ALA A 575 -69.05 5.05 52.45
C ALA A 575 -68.72 6.19 51.48
N LEU A 576 -69.04 6.00 50.20
CA LEU A 576 -68.66 6.90 49.10
C LEU A 576 -67.16 7.24 49.18
N ASN A 577 -66.81 8.53 49.21
CA ASN A 577 -65.44 9.02 49.26
C ASN A 577 -64.80 8.95 50.66
N PHE A 578 -65.57 8.67 51.72
CA PHE A 578 -65.06 8.58 53.08
C PHE A 578 -64.66 7.16 53.44
N GLY A 579 -63.45 6.98 53.94
CA GLY A 579 -62.91 5.69 54.37
C GLY A 579 -62.26 5.78 55.76
N HIS A 580 -62.57 4.81 56.62
CA HIS A 580 -61.96 4.68 57.94
C HIS A 580 -61.31 3.30 58.11
N THR A 581 -60.14 3.24 58.74
CA THR A 581 -59.42 1.99 59.03
C THR A 581 -58.76 2.07 60.39
N THR A 582 -59.33 1.35 61.35
CA THR A 582 -58.77 1.13 62.69
C THR A 582 -58.11 -0.25 62.72
N THR A 583 -56.85 -0.31 63.13
CA THR A 583 -56.12 -1.54 63.43
C THR A 583 -55.66 -1.54 64.89
N ARG A 584 -54.98 -2.60 65.34
CA ARG A 584 -54.31 -2.62 66.66
C ARG A 584 -53.39 -1.39 66.87
N GLN A 585 -52.64 -1.00 65.84
CA GLN A 585 -51.61 0.05 65.95
C GLN A 585 -52.05 1.42 65.43
N PHE A 586 -52.89 1.47 64.40
CA PHE A 586 -53.18 2.70 63.64
C PHE A 586 -54.67 3.00 63.51
N LYS A 587 -55.04 4.27 63.53
CA LYS A 587 -56.33 4.82 63.07
C LYS A 587 -56.07 5.64 61.80
N THR A 588 -56.67 5.26 60.68
CA THR A 588 -56.51 5.92 59.37
C THR A 588 -57.87 6.43 58.91
N THR A 589 -57.98 7.73 58.65
CA THR A 589 -59.15 8.36 58.03
C THR A 589 -58.76 8.88 56.66
N VAL A 590 -59.61 8.68 55.68
CA VAL A 590 -59.45 9.12 54.30
C VAL A 590 -60.76 9.79 53.87
N PHE A 591 -60.67 10.93 53.21
CA PHE A 591 -61.76 11.49 52.41
C PHE A 591 -61.16 11.75 51.03
N PHE A 592 -61.34 10.79 50.13
CA PHE A 592 -60.60 10.74 48.86
C PHE A 592 -61.13 11.78 47.86
N PRO A 593 -60.27 12.54 47.15
CA PRO A 593 -58.80 12.60 47.24
C PRO A 593 -58.28 13.67 48.24
N LEU A 594 -59.17 14.41 48.90
CA LEU A 594 -58.89 15.67 49.60
C LEU A 594 -58.15 15.53 50.94
N PHE A 595 -58.33 14.44 51.69
CA PHE A 595 -57.78 14.30 53.04
C PHE A 595 -57.32 12.86 53.33
N PHE A 596 -56.18 12.74 54.00
CA PHE A 596 -55.66 11.47 54.50
C PHE A 596 -54.94 11.70 55.84
N ARG A 597 -55.42 11.08 56.92
CA ARG A 597 -54.77 11.13 58.24
C ARG A 597 -54.56 9.73 58.80
N LYS A 598 -53.31 9.38 59.08
CA LYS A 598 -52.90 8.12 59.72
C LYS A 598 -52.25 8.43 61.07
N ALA A 599 -52.93 8.12 62.16
CA ALA A 599 -52.44 8.25 63.53
C ALA A 599 -52.13 6.88 64.14
N TYR A 600 -51.15 6.81 65.05
CA TYR A 600 -51.03 5.69 65.99
C TYR A 600 -52.12 5.80 67.07
N ARG A 601 -52.48 4.66 67.67
CA ARG A 601 -53.44 4.62 68.80
C ARG A 601 -52.77 4.77 70.17
N THR A 602 -51.52 4.33 70.30
CA THR A 602 -50.79 4.22 71.59
C THR A 602 -49.58 5.15 71.72
N LYS A 603 -49.23 5.87 70.65
CA LYS A 603 -48.05 6.74 70.58
C LYS A 603 -48.45 8.06 69.95
N ASP A 604 -47.83 9.17 70.36
CA ASP A 604 -48.01 10.47 69.72
C ASP A 604 -47.28 10.55 68.38
N ARG A 605 -47.78 9.75 67.43
CA ARG A 605 -47.27 9.67 66.06
C ARG A 605 -48.41 9.72 65.08
N SER A 606 -48.41 10.73 64.20
CA SER A 606 -49.42 10.88 63.16
C SER A 606 -48.84 11.42 61.86
N THR A 607 -49.56 11.23 60.77
CA THR A 607 -49.25 11.80 59.46
C THR A 607 -50.56 12.27 58.85
N THR A 608 -50.63 13.54 58.48
CA THR A 608 -51.82 14.19 57.91
C THR A 608 -51.42 14.79 56.57
N VAL A 609 -52.23 14.53 55.56
CA VAL A 609 -52.12 15.07 54.20
C VAL A 609 -53.47 15.72 53.89
N VAL A 610 -53.44 16.97 53.46
CA VAL A 610 -54.62 17.71 52.99
C VAL A 610 -54.29 18.24 51.60
N LEU A 611 -55.15 17.94 50.63
CA LEU A 611 -55.04 18.38 49.23
C LEU A 611 -53.59 18.27 48.69
N PRO A 612 -52.99 17.06 48.62
CA PRO A 612 -51.58 16.94 48.22
C PRO A 612 -51.37 17.62 46.85
N PRO A 613 -50.55 18.69 46.74
CA PRO A 613 -49.36 19.01 47.54
C PRO A 613 -49.49 20.13 48.60
N LEU A 614 -50.68 20.69 48.85
CA LEU A 614 -50.91 21.87 49.70
C LEU A 614 -50.49 21.69 51.17
N PHE A 615 -50.76 20.55 51.80
CA PHE A 615 -50.28 20.30 53.17
C PHE A 615 -49.89 18.84 53.41
N VAL A 616 -48.69 18.64 53.96
CA VAL A 616 -48.20 17.34 54.45
C VAL A 616 -47.53 17.55 55.81
N GLY A 617 -48.08 16.99 56.87
CA GLY A 617 -47.50 17.02 58.22
C GLY A 617 -47.26 15.63 58.77
N ALA A 618 -46.17 15.44 59.52
CA ALA A 618 -46.02 14.27 60.40
C ALA A 618 -45.49 14.65 61.78
N ARG A 619 -46.08 14.03 62.80
CA ARG A 619 -45.72 14.15 64.21
C ARG A 619 -45.19 12.80 64.70
N ARG A 620 -44.19 12.82 65.58
CA ARG A 620 -43.59 11.72 66.34
C ARG A 620 -43.15 12.28 67.69
N GLU A 621 -42.94 11.39 68.66
CA GLU A 621 -42.41 11.68 70.00
C GLU A 621 -41.12 12.55 69.96
N ASP A 622 -40.20 12.26 69.04
CA ASP A 622 -38.89 12.90 68.88
C ASP A 622 -38.80 13.93 67.75
N TYR A 623 -39.85 14.06 66.93
CA TYR A 623 -39.78 14.80 65.66
C TYR A 623 -41.15 15.19 65.13
N ARG A 624 -41.35 16.49 64.91
CA ARG A 624 -42.51 17.04 64.19
C ARG A 624 -42.03 17.77 62.94
N TRP A 625 -42.65 17.50 61.80
CA TRP A 625 -42.45 18.32 60.61
C TRP A 625 -43.76 18.60 59.89
N PHE A 626 -43.76 19.68 59.12
CA PHE A 626 -44.80 19.92 58.11
C PHE A 626 -44.23 20.64 56.89
N GLN A 627 -44.93 20.46 55.78
CA GLN A 627 -44.81 21.17 54.52
C GLN A 627 -46.14 21.86 54.25
N ALA A 628 -46.09 23.14 53.89
CA ALA A 628 -47.23 23.90 53.38
C ALA A 628 -46.89 24.52 52.01
N GLY A 629 -47.80 24.35 51.05
CA GLY A 629 -47.80 25.01 49.74
C GLY A 629 -46.57 24.77 48.84
N LEU A 630 -45.76 23.72 49.08
CA LEU A 630 -44.42 23.56 48.46
C LEU A 630 -43.48 24.76 48.70
N MET A 631 -43.79 25.64 49.66
CA MET A 631 -42.98 26.83 49.95
C MET A 631 -42.39 26.78 51.36
N VAL A 632 -43.13 26.31 52.36
CA VAL A 632 -42.69 26.30 53.75
C VAL A 632 -42.46 24.87 54.22
N TRP A 633 -41.26 24.58 54.72
CA TRP A 633 -40.97 23.36 55.48
C TRP A 633 -40.51 23.74 56.88
N ASN A 634 -41.16 23.19 57.91
CA ASN A 634 -40.71 23.31 59.29
C ASN A 634 -40.39 21.93 59.84
N PHE A 635 -39.18 21.78 60.40
CA PHE A 635 -38.66 20.57 61.02
C PHE A 635 -38.31 20.88 62.47
N ARG A 636 -38.96 20.26 63.44
CA ARG A 636 -38.68 20.39 64.87
C ARG A 636 -38.25 19.05 65.45
N ARG A 637 -37.11 19.04 66.14
CA ARG A 637 -36.60 18.01 67.06
C ARG A 637 -36.36 18.69 68.42
N PRO A 638 -36.33 17.97 69.55
CA PRO A 638 -36.10 18.54 70.89
C PRO A 638 -34.93 19.52 70.96
N HIS A 639 -33.80 19.18 70.33
CA HIS A 639 -32.57 20.00 70.36
C HIS A 639 -32.31 20.77 69.06
N LYS A 640 -33.22 20.73 68.06
CA LYS A 640 -33.01 21.41 66.77
C LYS A 640 -34.30 21.77 66.06
N VAL A 641 -34.47 23.06 65.76
CA VAL A 641 -35.50 23.57 64.85
C VAL A 641 -34.85 23.96 63.52
N THR A 642 -35.51 23.68 62.40
CA THR A 642 -35.09 24.10 61.07
C THR A 642 -36.32 24.51 60.26
N THR A 643 -36.35 25.77 59.81
CA THR A 643 -37.41 26.32 58.97
C THR A 643 -36.81 26.69 57.62
N VAL A 644 -37.46 26.27 56.53
CA VAL A 644 -37.10 26.56 55.15
C VAL A 644 -38.28 27.25 54.49
N VAL A 645 -38.03 28.38 53.83
CA VAL A 645 -39.04 29.14 53.08
C VAL A 645 -38.49 29.40 51.68
N ALA A 646 -39.26 28.97 50.67
CA ALA A 646 -38.97 29.11 49.25
C ALA A 646 -37.50 28.80 48.88
N PRO A 647 -37.00 27.56 49.13
CA PRO A 647 -35.60 27.21 48.86
C PRO A 647 -35.26 27.50 47.38
N PRO A 648 -34.21 28.30 47.09
CA PRO A 648 -33.03 28.57 47.92
C PRO A 648 -33.06 29.84 48.80
N LEU A 649 -34.15 30.61 48.84
CA LEU A 649 -34.18 31.97 49.38
C LEU A 649 -33.87 32.04 50.89
N PHE A 650 -34.58 31.30 51.73
CA PHE A 650 -34.42 31.39 53.19
C PHE A 650 -34.38 30.01 53.87
N TYR A 651 -33.42 29.83 54.78
CA TYR A 651 -33.57 28.88 55.88
C TYR A 651 -32.91 29.36 57.17
N THR A 652 -33.41 28.84 58.27
CA THR A 652 -32.80 29.01 59.59
C THR A 652 -32.77 27.65 60.27
N ALA A 653 -31.59 27.26 60.75
CA ALA A 653 -31.38 26.06 61.54
C ALA A 653 -30.77 26.47 62.88
N HIS A 654 -31.51 26.22 63.95
CA HIS A 654 -31.11 26.50 65.32
C HIS A 654 -31.07 25.18 66.07
N SER A 655 -29.87 24.70 66.40
CA SER A 655 -29.68 23.72 67.48
C SER A 655 -29.45 24.42 68.80
N TYR A 656 -30.12 23.93 69.83
CA TYR A 656 -30.11 24.49 71.18
C TYR A 656 -28.72 24.33 71.79
N ALA A 657 -28.19 25.39 72.41
CA ALA A 657 -26.82 25.52 72.96
C ALA A 657 -25.63 25.24 72.00
N GLU A 658 -25.84 24.68 70.82
CA GLU A 658 -24.77 24.34 69.88
C GLU A 658 -24.52 25.43 68.81
N ARG A 659 -25.51 25.69 67.95
CA ARG A 659 -25.31 26.41 66.68
C ARG A 659 -26.58 27.04 66.13
N ARG A 660 -26.49 28.27 65.62
CA ARG A 660 -27.55 28.94 64.84
C ARG A 660 -26.99 29.39 63.50
N MET A 661 -27.45 28.71 62.45
CA MET A 661 -27.19 29.05 61.05
C MET A 661 -28.42 29.71 60.44
N THR A 662 -28.26 30.92 59.94
CA THR A 662 -29.28 31.63 59.14
C THR A 662 -28.64 32.01 57.81
N TRP A 663 -29.28 31.63 56.70
CA TRP A 663 -28.87 32.01 55.35
C TRP A 663 -30.05 32.69 54.62
N LEU A 664 -29.75 33.74 53.87
CA LEU A 664 -30.68 34.49 53.02
C LEU A 664 -29.93 34.77 51.72
N LEU A 665 -30.11 33.92 50.71
CA LEU A 665 -29.34 34.01 49.47
C LEU A 665 -29.90 35.11 48.54
N PRO A 666 -29.04 35.92 47.89
CA PRO A 666 -27.57 35.93 47.94
C PRO A 666 -26.99 36.77 49.09
N LEU A 667 -27.83 37.52 49.81
CA LEU A 667 -27.45 38.65 50.67
C LEU A 667 -26.54 38.30 51.86
N PHE A 668 -26.81 37.18 52.56
CA PHE A 668 -26.30 36.98 53.91
C PHE A 668 -26.18 35.50 54.29
N LEU A 669 -25.03 35.12 54.85
CA LEU A 669 -24.87 33.86 55.58
C LEU A 669 -24.20 34.12 56.93
N ARG A 670 -24.91 33.75 58.01
CA ARG A 670 -24.43 33.84 59.38
C ARG A 670 -24.52 32.48 60.05
N ASP A 671 -23.43 32.10 60.69
CA ASP A 671 -23.23 30.83 61.36
C ASP A 671 -22.60 31.09 62.73
N ASN A 672 -23.45 31.22 63.75
CA ASN A 672 -23.02 31.32 65.14
C ASN A 672 -22.88 29.88 65.68
N ASN A 673 -21.68 29.45 66.04
CA ASN A 673 -21.41 28.11 66.56
C ASN A 673 -20.81 28.20 67.97
N TRP A 674 -21.70 28.36 68.96
CA TRP A 674 -21.36 28.53 70.37
C TRP A 674 -20.58 27.33 70.93
N ALA A 675 -20.87 26.11 70.50
CA ALA A 675 -20.15 24.90 70.94
C ALA A 675 -18.66 24.84 70.51
N LYS A 676 -18.19 25.77 69.68
CA LYS A 676 -16.75 25.94 69.36
C LYS A 676 -16.32 27.40 69.36
N ASP A 677 -17.04 28.24 70.10
CA ASP A 677 -16.86 29.68 70.22
C ASP A 677 -16.51 30.41 68.89
N THR A 678 -17.17 30.00 67.81
CA THR A 678 -16.88 30.45 66.44
C THR A 678 -18.08 31.12 65.82
N ASN A 679 -17.93 32.40 65.50
CA ASN A 679 -18.92 33.20 64.77
C ASN A 679 -18.40 33.43 63.35
N HIS A 680 -19.13 32.96 62.35
CA HIS A 680 -18.82 33.22 60.94
C HIS A 680 -19.96 34.01 60.30
N GLN A 681 -19.63 35.22 59.86
CA GLN A 681 -20.52 36.06 59.06
C GLN A 681 -19.83 36.34 57.73
N ARG A 682 -20.57 36.15 56.63
CA ARG A 682 -20.08 36.42 55.28
C ARG A 682 -21.14 37.20 54.51
N LEU A 683 -20.82 38.45 54.21
CA LEU A 683 -21.42 39.17 53.09
C LEU A 683 -20.58 38.86 51.84
N PRO A 684 -21.16 38.37 50.74
CA PRO A 684 -20.42 38.13 49.51
C PRO A 684 -20.20 39.44 48.74
N GLY A 685 -18.96 39.96 48.78
CA GLY A 685 -18.44 41.00 47.90
C GLY A 685 -17.20 40.51 47.12
N PRO A 686 -16.83 41.13 45.99
CA PRO A 686 -15.68 40.72 45.18
C PRO A 686 -14.34 41.03 45.88
N ALA A 687 -13.33 40.19 45.63
CA ALA A 687 -12.15 40.06 46.48
C ALA A 687 -10.91 40.88 46.03
N VAL A 688 -10.08 41.27 47.00
CA VAL A 688 -8.65 41.64 46.83
C VAL A 688 -7.84 41.01 47.98
N PRO A 689 -6.64 40.45 47.74
CA PRO A 689 -5.91 39.62 48.74
C PRO A 689 -4.79 40.38 49.48
N ALA A 690 -4.38 39.85 50.65
CA ALA A 690 -3.20 40.29 51.41
C ALA A 690 -2.35 39.08 51.87
N PRO A 691 -1.03 39.24 52.09
CA PRO A 691 -0.06 38.14 51.94
C PRO A 691 0.15 37.26 53.17
N ALA A 692 0.60 36.03 52.93
CA ALA A 692 0.87 35.03 53.96
C ALA A 692 2.19 35.29 54.72
N ARG A 693 2.16 35.14 56.04
CA ARG A 693 3.38 34.96 56.86
C ARG A 693 3.83 33.48 56.79
N PRO A 694 5.14 33.19 56.79
CA PRO A 694 5.66 31.83 56.62
C PRO A 694 5.43 30.99 57.88
N GLY A 695 4.92 29.76 57.73
CA GLY A 695 4.82 28.82 58.86
C GLY A 695 3.73 27.75 58.76
N GLN A 696 2.71 27.89 57.90
CA GLN A 696 1.65 26.89 57.75
C GLN A 696 1.47 26.43 56.29
N ARG A 697 1.66 25.13 56.06
CA ARG A 697 1.37 24.49 54.77
C ARG A 697 -0.15 24.42 54.56
N LEU A 698 -0.65 25.18 53.59
CA LEU A 698 -2.02 25.04 53.10
C LEU A 698 -2.21 23.68 52.42
N GLY A 699 -2.84 22.74 53.13
CA GLY A 699 -3.41 21.53 52.53
C GLY A 699 -4.76 21.84 51.86
N PRO A 700 -5.07 21.28 50.68
CA PRO A 700 -6.31 21.61 49.95
C PRO A 700 -7.57 21.17 50.71
N VAL A 701 -8.55 22.07 50.77
CA VAL A 701 -9.83 21.88 51.46
C VAL A 701 -10.62 20.72 50.82
N PRO A 702 -11.07 19.70 51.60
CA PRO A 702 -11.78 18.56 51.04
C PRO A 702 -13.23 18.92 50.66
N ALA A 703 -13.65 18.48 49.47
CA ALA A 703 -14.99 18.66 48.90
C ALA A 703 -16.11 17.82 49.59
N GLY A 704 -16.12 17.76 50.93
CA GLY A 704 -17.02 16.93 51.72
C GLY A 704 -18.41 17.54 52.00
N LEU A 705 -18.56 18.87 51.95
CA LEU A 705 -19.79 19.56 52.37
C LEU A 705 -20.93 19.44 51.34
N ALA A 706 -20.64 19.61 50.05
CA ALA A 706 -21.62 19.38 48.97
C ALA A 706 -22.11 17.91 48.94
N HIS A 707 -21.25 16.97 49.32
CA HIS A 707 -21.57 15.55 49.30
C HIS A 707 -22.46 15.11 50.48
N ARG A 708 -22.47 15.86 51.59
CA ARG A 708 -23.31 15.60 52.76
C ARG A 708 -24.73 16.18 52.59
N ALA A 709 -24.87 17.36 51.98
CA ALA A 709 -26.17 17.92 51.60
C ALA A 709 -26.93 17.02 50.59
N ARG A 710 -26.22 16.45 49.60
CA ARG A 710 -26.80 15.45 48.67
C ARG A 710 -27.24 14.15 49.34
N ARG A 711 -26.67 13.76 50.49
CA ARG A 711 -27.10 12.53 51.22
C ARG A 711 -28.39 12.75 52.03
N GLU A 712 -28.57 13.90 52.65
CA GLU A 712 -29.82 14.25 53.35
C GLU A 712 -30.99 14.37 52.35
N LEU A 713 -30.80 15.12 51.23
CA LEU A 713 -31.79 15.21 50.14
C LEU A 713 -32.02 13.86 49.43
N GLY A 714 -31.00 12.99 49.37
CA GLY A 714 -31.11 11.65 48.80
C GLY A 714 -32.05 10.71 49.56
N HIS A 715 -32.25 10.92 50.87
CA HIS A 715 -33.19 10.14 51.66
C HIS A 715 -34.67 10.49 51.42
N LEU A 716 -34.97 11.73 50.97
CA LEU A 716 -36.34 12.14 50.64
C LEU A 716 -36.84 11.54 49.31
N ARG A 717 -35.96 11.31 48.33
CA ARG A 717 -36.33 10.66 47.04
C ARG A 717 -36.75 9.18 47.18
N ARG A 718 -36.49 8.51 48.31
CA ARG A 718 -36.88 7.10 48.52
C ARG A 718 -38.26 6.91 49.18
N LEU A 719 -38.98 7.99 49.51
CA LEU A 719 -40.32 7.91 50.11
C LEU A 719 -41.48 8.16 49.12
N HIS A 720 -41.20 8.53 47.88
CA HIS A 720 -42.22 8.86 46.87
C HIS A 720 -42.54 7.77 45.85
N VAL A 721 -41.95 6.57 45.95
CA VAL A 721 -42.19 5.45 45.01
C VAL A 721 -42.43 4.13 45.75
N VAL A 722 -43.55 4.04 46.49
CA VAL A 722 -44.18 2.76 46.89
C VAL A 722 -45.71 2.89 46.80
N GLY A 723 -46.23 2.80 45.57
CA GLY A 723 -47.63 2.42 45.33
C GLY A 723 -47.79 0.90 45.49
N HIS A 724 -48.94 0.45 46.02
CA HIS A 724 -49.20 -0.94 46.38
C HIS A 724 -49.17 -1.94 45.21
N PRO A 725 -48.81 -3.19 45.52
CA PRO A 725 -49.70 -4.33 45.23
C PRO A 725 -50.21 -4.99 46.53
N PRO A 726 -51.32 -5.77 46.48
CA PRO A 726 -52.01 -6.23 47.68
C PRO A 726 -51.33 -7.41 48.37
N GLN A 727 -51.42 -7.44 49.70
CA GLN A 727 -51.07 -8.59 50.55
C GLN A 727 -52.24 -9.04 51.40
N GLY A 728 -52.25 -10.34 51.71
CA GLY A 728 -53.00 -10.95 52.81
C GLY A 728 -52.77 -12.47 52.83
N PRO A 729 -52.76 -13.12 54.01
CA PRO A 729 -52.13 -12.68 55.26
C PRO A 729 -51.09 -13.70 55.76
N HIS A 730 -50.27 -13.32 56.75
CA HIS A 730 -49.32 -14.21 57.43
C HIS A 730 -49.96 -14.91 58.65
N HIS A 731 -49.47 -16.11 58.98
CA HIS A 731 -49.45 -16.64 60.35
C HIS A 731 -48.02 -17.04 60.74
N ALA A 732 -47.73 -16.99 62.04
CA ALA A 732 -46.46 -17.39 62.69
C ALA A 732 -46.61 -18.81 63.31
N GLY A 733 -45.56 -19.51 63.78
CA GLY A 733 -44.11 -19.25 63.78
C GLY A 733 -43.35 -20.12 64.82
N ARG A 734 -42.00 -20.00 64.87
CA ARG A 734 -41.05 -20.62 65.84
C ARG A 734 -40.93 -22.18 65.82
N PRO A 735 -39.90 -22.78 66.46
CA PRO A 735 -38.66 -22.23 67.04
C PRO A 735 -37.39 -22.70 66.28
N GLY A 736 -36.19 -22.43 66.79
CA GLY A 736 -34.91 -22.75 66.12
C GLY A 736 -34.10 -23.88 66.75
N ALA A 737 -33.01 -24.27 66.09
CA ALA A 737 -31.95 -25.12 66.63
C ALA A 737 -30.57 -24.61 66.16
N VAL A 738 -29.59 -24.68 67.07
CA VAL A 738 -28.14 -24.39 66.90
C VAL A 738 -27.43 -25.74 66.63
N GLY A 739 -26.26 -25.90 66.00
CA GLY A 739 -25.24 -25.00 65.42
C GLY A 739 -24.41 -25.81 64.39
N PRO A 740 -23.06 -25.88 64.41
CA PRO A 740 -22.04 -25.17 65.21
C PRO A 740 -21.01 -24.41 64.29
N PRO A 741 -19.87 -23.86 64.76
CA PRO A 741 -19.18 -22.73 64.11
C PRO A 741 -18.03 -23.09 63.13
N PRO A 742 -17.60 -22.15 62.26
CA PRO A 742 -16.43 -22.32 61.41
C PRO A 742 -15.11 -22.13 62.18
N ARG A 743 -14.15 -23.05 61.99
CA ARG A 743 -12.75 -22.95 62.44
C ARG A 743 -11.77 -22.91 61.23
N PRO A 744 -10.51 -22.48 61.42
CA PRO A 744 -10.00 -21.34 60.63
C PRO A 744 -9.07 -21.66 59.45
N ARG A 745 -8.82 -20.62 58.64
CA ARG A 745 -7.88 -20.63 57.50
C ARG A 745 -6.41 -20.79 57.93
N PRO A 746 -5.61 -21.60 57.20
CA PRO A 746 -4.16 -21.43 57.12
C PRO A 746 -3.78 -20.20 56.26
N ARG A 747 -2.57 -19.68 56.46
CA ARG A 747 -2.07 -18.41 55.88
C ARG A 747 -1.39 -18.60 54.52
N HIS A 748 -1.51 -17.59 53.65
CA HIS A 748 -0.63 -17.41 52.49
C HIS A 748 0.74 -16.84 52.90
N PRO A 749 1.83 -17.24 52.22
CA PRO A 749 3.05 -16.44 52.11
C PRO A 749 3.27 -15.87 50.69
N GLY A 750 3.88 -14.67 50.62
CA GLY A 750 4.78 -14.26 49.52
C GLY A 750 4.18 -13.63 48.24
N ARG A 751 4.22 -12.29 48.15
CA ARG A 751 4.19 -11.54 46.87
C ARG A 751 5.61 -11.11 46.47
N ARG A 752 5.91 -11.05 45.16
CA ARG A 752 6.53 -9.91 44.39
C ARG A 752 6.98 -10.42 42.97
N PRO A 753 7.41 -9.57 42.01
CA PRO A 753 6.48 -9.03 41.01
C PRO A 753 6.84 -9.37 39.54
N ARG A 754 5.91 -9.13 38.60
CA ARG A 754 6.14 -9.24 37.15
C ARG A 754 6.80 -7.97 36.58
N PRO A 755 7.68 -8.08 35.56
CA PRO A 755 7.95 -6.99 34.63
C PRO A 755 6.82 -6.85 33.59
N ARG A 756 6.61 -5.61 33.13
CA ARG A 756 5.97 -5.26 31.84
C ARG A 756 7.09 -5.28 30.75
N LEU A 757 6.89 -5.20 29.43
CA LEU A 757 5.81 -4.66 28.59
C LEU A 757 5.97 -5.19 27.13
N VAL A 758 4.95 -4.99 26.28
CA VAL A 758 4.94 -5.05 24.80
C VAL A 758 5.10 -6.42 24.10
N VAL A 759 4.03 -6.85 23.42
CA VAL A 759 4.12 -7.64 22.18
C VAL A 759 3.24 -6.96 21.13
N ALA A 760 3.82 -6.67 19.96
CA ALA A 760 3.14 -6.05 18.83
C ALA A 760 2.61 -7.10 17.82
N ARG A 761 1.62 -6.71 17.01
CA ARG A 761 1.03 -7.52 15.93
C ARG A 761 1.96 -7.60 14.71
N ARG A 762 2.08 -8.76 14.05
CA ARG A 762 1.43 -9.06 12.73
C ARG A 762 2.00 -10.31 12.02
N ALA A 763 1.08 -11.00 11.33
CA ALA A 763 1.21 -11.70 10.04
C ALA A 763 2.28 -12.80 9.83
N ALA A 764 1.80 -13.99 9.44
CA ALA A 764 2.55 -14.98 8.68
C ALA A 764 1.62 -15.75 7.73
N ASP A 765 2.00 -15.83 6.45
CA ASP A 765 1.56 -16.79 5.43
C ASP A 765 2.70 -16.86 4.38
N PRO A 766 2.77 -17.81 3.41
CA PRO A 766 3.77 -18.88 3.51
C PRO A 766 4.67 -19.00 2.26
N ARG A 767 5.67 -19.90 2.28
CA ARG A 767 6.04 -20.81 1.15
C ARG A 767 7.36 -21.58 1.38
N ARG A 768 7.43 -22.75 0.70
CA ARG A 768 8.55 -23.70 0.50
C ARG A 768 8.91 -24.61 1.68
N PRO A 769 9.00 -25.92 1.39
CA PRO A 769 10.09 -26.77 1.86
C PRO A 769 10.94 -27.29 0.68
N GLY A 770 12.25 -27.40 0.90
CA GLY A 770 13.21 -28.08 0.03
C GLY A 770 13.54 -29.50 0.52
N ARG A 771 14.41 -30.18 -0.23
CA ARG A 771 14.91 -31.56 0.01
C ARG A 771 15.90 -31.64 1.17
N GLU A 772 15.94 -32.81 1.82
CA GLU A 772 17.08 -33.58 2.40
C GLU A 772 16.52 -34.52 3.50
N HIS A 773 17.01 -35.73 3.81
CA HIS A 773 18.17 -36.55 3.41
C HIS A 773 17.77 -38.05 3.31
N ARG A 774 18.66 -38.93 2.81
CA ARG A 774 18.53 -40.40 2.80
C ARG A 774 19.44 -41.07 3.85
N HIS A 775 18.92 -42.11 4.53
CA HIS A 775 19.55 -43.37 5.04
C HIS A 775 20.89 -43.32 5.83
N GLN A 776 21.29 -44.29 6.67
CA GLN A 776 20.89 -45.71 6.91
C GLN A 776 21.28 -46.08 8.38
N GLU A 777 20.38 -46.64 9.21
CA GLU A 777 20.20 -48.07 9.61
C GLU A 777 21.15 -48.69 10.66
N GLY A 778 20.59 -49.53 11.55
CA GLY A 778 21.30 -50.33 12.57
C GLY A 778 20.38 -50.96 13.64
N PRO A 779 20.08 -52.28 13.62
CA PRO A 779 19.29 -53.05 14.62
C PRO A 779 20.17 -54.08 15.40
N PRO A 780 19.66 -55.05 16.21
CA PRO A 780 18.48 -55.15 17.11
C PRO A 780 18.78 -55.69 18.56
N LEU A 781 17.74 -55.67 19.42
CA LEU A 781 17.37 -56.52 20.60
C LEU A 781 18.37 -57.21 21.58
N ALA A 782 17.91 -57.25 22.85
CA ALA A 782 18.17 -58.20 23.96
C ALA A 782 19.26 -57.91 25.05
N ARG A 783 18.98 -58.41 26.28
CA ARG A 783 19.76 -58.40 27.55
C ARG A 783 20.44 -59.79 27.75
N PRO A 784 21.31 -60.03 28.77
CA PRO A 784 22.30 -59.17 29.47
C PRO A 784 23.70 -59.86 29.62
N VAL A 785 24.59 -59.28 30.47
CA VAL A 785 25.72 -59.93 31.21
C VAL A 785 27.16 -59.84 30.63
N ARG A 786 28.10 -59.44 31.53
CA ARG A 786 29.58 -59.57 31.57
C ARG A 786 30.48 -58.85 30.54
N HIS A 787 31.12 -57.79 31.04
CA HIS A 787 32.53 -57.40 30.80
C HIS A 787 33.53 -58.58 31.00
N PRO A 788 34.82 -58.55 30.55
CA PRO A 788 35.68 -57.35 30.46
C PRO A 788 36.79 -57.31 29.34
N ARG A 789 37.64 -56.25 29.37
CA ARG A 789 39.08 -56.21 28.91
C ARG A 789 39.34 -56.27 27.37
N ARG A 790 40.43 -55.73 26.79
CA ARG A 790 41.46 -54.71 27.18
C ARG A 790 42.29 -54.32 25.93
N ARG A 791 42.99 -53.18 25.96
CA ARG A 791 44.22 -52.80 25.17
C ARG A 791 44.01 -52.58 23.65
N GLN A 792 44.40 -51.44 23.02
CA GLN A 792 45.64 -50.62 22.96
C GLN A 792 46.55 -50.98 21.76
N ARG A 793 46.68 -50.04 20.80
CA ARG A 793 47.93 -49.47 20.18
C ARG A 793 47.48 -48.53 19.03
N ARG A 794 47.75 -47.21 19.09
CA ARG A 794 48.95 -46.44 18.70
C ARG A 794 49.14 -46.25 17.17
N ARG A 795 48.93 -44.99 16.74
CA ARG A 795 49.53 -44.10 15.68
C ARG A 795 50.87 -44.55 15.03
N PRO A 796 51.39 -43.91 13.93
CA PRO A 796 51.05 -42.61 13.26
C PRO A 796 50.76 -42.72 11.73
N ALA A 797 50.05 -41.80 11.04
CA ALA A 797 50.31 -40.41 10.60
C ALA A 797 51.24 -40.22 9.37
N LEU A 798 50.74 -39.55 8.31
CA LEU A 798 51.51 -38.65 7.43
C LEU A 798 50.60 -37.60 6.73
N LEU A 799 51.20 -36.51 6.24
CA LEU A 799 50.57 -35.30 5.68
C LEU A 799 50.27 -35.40 4.18
N LEU A 800 49.29 -34.64 3.67
CA LEU A 800 49.54 -33.36 2.96
C LEU A 800 48.26 -32.59 2.61
N ALA A 801 48.38 -31.27 2.46
CA ALA A 801 47.32 -30.34 2.11
C ALA A 801 47.77 -29.42 0.96
N VAL A 802 46.83 -28.80 0.23
CA VAL A 802 47.01 -27.48 -0.42
C VAL A 802 45.65 -26.87 -0.80
N ARG A 803 45.57 -25.53 -0.74
CA ARG A 803 44.38 -24.68 -1.05
C ARG A 803 44.32 -24.24 -2.52
N ARG A 804 43.17 -23.73 -2.96
CA ARG A 804 42.99 -22.93 -4.19
C ARG A 804 43.02 -21.41 -3.89
N PRO A 805 43.38 -20.55 -4.86
CA PRO A 805 43.23 -19.09 -4.77
C PRO A 805 42.06 -18.53 -5.63
N ASP A 806 41.65 -17.29 -5.31
CA ASP A 806 40.65 -16.47 -6.02
C ASP A 806 41.29 -15.46 -7.01
N PRO A 807 40.54 -14.87 -7.97
CA PRO A 807 41.07 -13.96 -9.00
C PRO A 807 41.02 -12.46 -8.64
N PRO A 808 41.85 -11.59 -9.28
CA PRO A 808 42.03 -10.18 -8.90
C PRO A 808 41.28 -9.14 -9.76
N ALA A 809 41.23 -7.90 -9.28
CA ALA A 809 40.74 -6.70 -9.97
C ALA A 809 41.91 -5.73 -10.34
N PRO A 810 41.72 -4.75 -11.25
CA PRO A 810 42.78 -3.81 -11.65
C PRO A 810 42.64 -2.38 -11.08
N GLN A 811 43.80 -1.79 -10.73
CA GLN A 811 44.05 -0.34 -10.65
C GLN A 811 45.36 -0.02 -11.40
N GLY A 812 45.56 1.21 -11.90
CA GLY A 812 46.70 1.58 -12.78
C GLY A 812 47.69 2.61 -12.20
N ARG A 813 48.66 3.08 -13.02
CA ARG A 813 49.62 4.21 -12.88
C ARG A 813 50.53 4.24 -14.14
N VAL A 814 51.34 5.27 -14.50
CA VAL A 814 51.28 6.76 -14.44
C VAL A 814 52.43 7.30 -15.33
N GLY A 815 52.32 8.50 -15.94
CA GLY A 815 53.45 9.16 -16.65
C GLY A 815 53.09 10.47 -17.37
N ALA A 816 53.89 11.53 -17.22
CA ALA A 816 53.72 12.90 -17.76
C ALA A 816 55.10 13.63 -17.70
N PRO A 817 55.28 14.96 -17.97
CA PRO A 817 54.64 15.96 -18.88
C PRO A 817 55.77 16.55 -19.82
N PRO A 818 55.89 17.86 -20.20
CA PRO A 818 54.97 19.01 -20.31
C PRO A 818 55.02 19.81 -21.65
N GLN A 819 54.07 20.73 -21.88
CA GLN A 819 54.33 22.14 -22.30
C GLN A 819 53.04 23.00 -22.40
N ALA A 820 53.19 24.30 -22.13
CA ALA A 820 52.24 25.41 -22.25
C ALA A 820 53.09 26.70 -22.44
N PRO A 821 52.58 27.93 -22.77
CA PRO A 821 51.21 28.42 -22.64
C PRO A 821 50.71 29.37 -23.79
N GLN A 822 49.70 30.21 -23.46
CA GLN A 822 49.05 31.30 -24.23
C GLN A 822 47.89 30.89 -25.19
N GLY A 823 46.73 31.56 -25.23
CA GLY A 823 46.15 32.54 -24.29
C GLY A 823 45.01 33.42 -24.89
N ARG A 824 43.86 33.53 -24.19
CA ARG A 824 42.68 34.42 -24.45
C ARG A 824 41.89 34.10 -25.75
N SER A 825 40.57 34.27 -25.88
CA SER A 825 39.38 34.49 -25.01
C SER A 825 38.09 34.13 -25.85
N ALA A 826 36.81 34.18 -25.45
CA ALA A 826 36.11 34.66 -24.24
C ALA A 826 34.74 33.94 -23.99
N ARG A 827 34.10 34.36 -22.88
CA ARG A 827 32.66 34.36 -22.45
C ARG A 827 31.58 33.83 -23.44
N ARG A 828 30.77 32.79 -23.11
CA ARG A 828 29.60 32.68 -22.16
C ARG A 828 28.26 33.26 -22.71
N PRO A 829 27.06 32.82 -22.22
CA PRO A 829 26.65 31.60 -21.49
C PRO A 829 25.46 30.84 -22.19
N GLN A 830 25.23 29.54 -22.10
CA GLN A 830 24.77 28.68 -20.98
C GLN A 830 23.49 29.09 -20.20
N GLY A 831 22.39 28.35 -20.46
CA GLY A 831 21.51 27.75 -19.43
C GLY A 831 20.47 28.65 -18.74
N PRO A 832 19.47 28.07 -18.02
CA PRO A 832 19.61 26.86 -17.21
C PRO A 832 18.52 25.77 -17.39
N ALA A 833 18.69 24.65 -16.69
CA ALA A 833 17.81 23.46 -16.69
C ALA A 833 16.92 23.35 -15.44
N ARG A 834 15.86 22.51 -15.46
CA ARG A 834 15.63 21.41 -14.46
C ARG A 834 14.32 20.62 -14.63
N ARG A 835 14.44 19.30 -14.43
CA ARG A 835 13.56 18.33 -13.71
C ARG A 835 12.02 18.49 -13.74
N GLY A 836 11.31 17.41 -14.08
CA GLY A 836 9.91 17.21 -13.66
C GLY A 836 9.28 15.87 -14.07
N SER A 837 8.88 15.06 -13.10
CA SER A 837 8.16 13.77 -13.16
C SER A 837 6.79 13.77 -13.88
N GLY A 838 6.37 12.62 -14.43
CA GLY A 838 4.94 12.37 -14.75
C GLY A 838 4.64 10.99 -15.37
N ARG A 839 3.63 10.28 -14.85
CA ARG A 839 3.02 9.07 -15.48
C ARG A 839 1.83 9.48 -16.37
N PRO A 840 1.39 8.63 -17.33
CA PRO A 840 0.38 9.01 -18.31
C PRO A 840 -1.07 8.83 -17.81
N CYS A 841 -1.98 9.65 -18.32
CA CYS A 841 -3.43 9.39 -18.34
C CYS A 841 -4.08 10.03 -19.58
N ARG A 842 -5.24 9.48 -19.98
CA ARG A 842 -6.07 9.89 -21.14
C ARG A 842 -7.01 11.06 -20.82
N ALA A 843 -7.59 11.62 -21.89
CA ALA A 843 -8.70 12.58 -21.95
C ALA A 843 -8.38 14.01 -21.45
N GLY A 844 -9.02 15.07 -21.95
CA GLY A 844 -10.10 15.16 -22.95
C GLY A 844 -9.97 16.42 -23.83
N ARG A 845 -10.93 16.64 -24.73
CA ARG A 845 -10.90 17.69 -25.77
C ARG A 845 -12.16 18.56 -25.64
N GLU A 846 -11.98 19.86 -25.42
CA GLU A 846 -12.94 20.98 -25.50
C GLU A 846 -12.07 22.25 -25.42
N GLU A 847 -12.31 23.36 -26.11
CA GLU A 847 -13.48 23.82 -26.88
C GLU A 847 -13.07 24.30 -28.30
N ALA A 848 -14.01 24.34 -29.24
CA ALA A 848 -13.97 25.21 -30.42
C ALA A 848 -15.40 25.50 -30.91
N LEU A 849 -15.63 26.74 -31.35
CA LEU A 849 -16.95 27.34 -31.58
C LEU A 849 -17.70 26.86 -32.85
N SER A 850 -19.04 26.97 -32.74
CA SER A 850 -20.05 27.33 -33.76
C SER A 850 -20.28 26.48 -35.02
N GLY A 851 -21.54 26.49 -35.51
CA GLY A 851 -21.89 26.05 -36.88
C GLY A 851 -23.17 25.22 -36.99
N ALA A 852 -24.29 25.88 -37.29
CA ALA A 852 -25.65 25.35 -37.38
C ALA A 852 -25.90 24.11 -38.29
N SER A 853 -26.80 23.25 -37.81
CA SER A 853 -27.99 22.69 -38.50
C SER A 853 -27.93 22.24 -39.97
N ALA A 854 -28.02 20.93 -40.22
CA ALA A 854 -29.09 20.27 -41.00
C ALA A 854 -28.94 18.73 -41.00
N GLU A 855 -30.01 18.02 -41.39
CA GLU A 855 -30.21 16.58 -41.20
C GLU A 855 -29.24 15.66 -41.97
N ARG A 856 -29.01 14.45 -41.42
CA ARG A 856 -28.14 13.41 -42.00
C ARG A 856 -28.94 12.22 -42.50
N ALA A 857 -28.53 11.69 -43.66
CA ALA A 857 -28.96 10.40 -44.17
C ALA A 857 -27.77 9.44 -44.37
N CYS A 858 -28.06 8.15 -44.16
CA CYS A 858 -27.41 6.95 -44.71
C CYS A 858 -25.96 6.55 -44.35
N ALA A 859 -25.81 5.22 -44.22
CA ALA A 859 -24.61 4.37 -44.12
C ALA A 859 -23.80 4.41 -42.82
#